data_AF-A0A284RCE4-F1
#
_entry.id   AF-A0A284RCE4-F1
#
_cell.length_a   1.000
_cell.length_b   1.000
_cell.length_c   1.000
_cell.angle_alpha   90.00
_cell.angle_beta   90.00
_cell.angle_gamma   90.00
#
_symmetry.space_group_name_H-M   'P 1'
#
loop_
_entity.id
_entity.type
_entity.pdbx_description
1 polymer ?
#
loop_
_entity_poly.entity_id
_entity_poly.type
_entity_poly.pdbx_seq_one_letter_code
_entity_poly.pdbx_strand_id
1 'polypeptide(L)'
;MSTTLSHTAKVRQSLHLSIDPSPYHHFRAPSSDSNTSSSDSAMNSSETAETSPPSSVSEQQDHSTVLCMYDFQSDNSIHLSFRKNEMLDIITREATGWWAAMRRGGNVVGWIPQAFVRPLSAEMAERLRSIREELRVFEYDAEQLYNCAPTSQISSDLESPLLTRVSEAENHIPARSPWSAPENQQRPHHPPSPRTPVPHPPLITVLVKRTPRNPANMSDIASRNKVTTHEPLSPLRNPPRRHYSLLASEHDSDAESPSASDRRRLEKIKQLTGSEEAVSFFSQANSPWYTKSRHSDQLRIDSDGQVRSGTTEALVEKLTSETSKDVIKAAQETAFRNAFLMTFRTFMTADQLFNALVGIYAMEYPSKITDPEYEEWKEKCSLPTQRIVLTIFTMWLEDHRLLEEEPHIAQLLTDFLNNVTPPLAVAARLIVKSIERLTFASPCVESPVVSPRRRRKSRDHKGDLLRLDPTDLAEQLSLFEYTLYSKVTPQDCLIYAKSPQLAPNLNAFCATHDKLASWVTFSVLNNEALGKRADTIDFWIKVAEKCRNMNNFASMSALITALSSVVITRLHLTWAHVGRKTNLDALSKYNEPSGGFAAFRNLQSNAEGPCVPFVGMYLTDIAHTKDQFEDVEDDGRIVFIKRQRWYETITQMLRHQLKPYNIGEKIVLHHTTGNVYMACSTLKQRFHALHPSKEATIPSSETSYFATHSPDGRVTRLSLENFDMSRTVVFHGMDVVPSSTNPKELFVFLVHHRLPLGGEDPTRVGYDSSIEIFRTSVGSTTLTHLRTVEHPAIYSSNDVIGSADGKSFFFTNDRGGRKTGLARDLFEFLRPSSSVGYCHVEEGCKTSISGMLNNNGIVQAENGTIYVSSTLSSGIRVLEKQEDNTLVLTDVIPSETIIDNLSMDETGTVWAAGIPRAQDALKAMMNLFTTPCPVSVYKYSINTGPSSFFGEKYKGEKVLEDDGSLASFISTATYDSRRGRLFLHGLGSPGLTVCEI
;
A
#
# COMPACT_ATOMS: atom_id res chain seq x y z
N MET A 1 -52.77 21.20 29.07
CA MET A 1 -52.80 20.60 27.71
C MET A 1 -51.43 20.85 27.11
N SER A 2 -50.71 19.80 26.71
CA SER A 2 -49.33 19.93 26.22
C SER A 2 -49.29 19.58 24.74
N THR A 3 -48.85 20.50 23.90
CA THR A 3 -48.64 20.28 22.47
C THR A 3 -47.27 19.65 22.24
N THR A 4 -47.26 18.42 21.74
CA THR A 4 -46.05 17.67 21.39
C THR A 4 -45.43 18.18 20.08
N LEU A 5 -44.17 18.62 20.14
CA LEU A 5 -43.35 18.89 18.95
C LEU A 5 -42.54 17.64 18.61
N SER A 6 -42.90 16.97 17.51
CA SER A 6 -42.24 15.76 17.04
C SER A 6 -40.99 16.09 16.22
N HIS A 7 -39.82 16.12 16.86
CA HIS A 7 -38.54 16.12 16.15
C HIS A 7 -38.22 14.71 15.63
N THR A 8 -38.52 14.46 14.36
CA THR A 8 -38.01 13.29 13.62
C THR A 8 -36.51 13.46 13.37
N ALA A 9 -35.69 12.54 13.89
CA ALA A 9 -34.27 12.50 13.56
C ALA A 9 -34.05 12.23 12.06
N LYS A 10 -33.07 12.91 11.45
CA LYS A 10 -32.61 12.58 10.09
C LYS A 10 -31.67 11.37 10.17
N VAL A 11 -32.13 10.22 9.69
CA VAL A 11 -31.32 9.00 9.56
C VAL A 11 -30.16 9.23 8.60
N ARG A 12 -28.93 8.95 9.03
CA ARG A 12 -27.73 8.93 8.18
C ARG A 12 -27.83 7.78 7.18
N GLN A 13 -27.56 8.07 5.89
CA GLN A 13 -27.56 7.05 4.85
C GLN A 13 -26.13 6.56 4.57
N SER A 14 -25.94 5.25 4.56
CA SER A 14 -24.72 4.63 4.02
C SER A 14 -24.50 5.05 2.56
N LEU A 15 -23.29 5.51 2.25
CA LEU A 15 -22.88 6.00 0.93
C LEU A 15 -21.70 5.22 0.38
N HIS A 16 -21.97 4.15 -0.37
CA HIS A 16 -20.97 3.51 -1.21
C HIS A 16 -21.08 4.06 -2.64
N LEU A 17 -20.13 4.90 -3.06
CA LEU A 17 -20.05 5.41 -4.43
C LEU A 17 -19.58 4.31 -5.41
N SER A 18 -20.53 3.67 -6.09
CA SER A 18 -20.26 2.68 -7.15
C SER A 18 -20.16 3.35 -8.53
N ILE A 19 -19.19 4.26 -8.73
CA ILE A 19 -18.92 4.83 -10.05
C ILE A 19 -18.19 3.78 -10.90
N ASP A 20 -18.89 3.21 -11.89
CA ASP A 20 -18.29 2.34 -12.90
C ASP A 20 -17.24 3.13 -13.72
N PRO A 21 -15.95 2.71 -13.77
CA PRO A 21 -14.92 3.42 -14.51
C PRO A 21 -15.05 3.31 -16.04
N SER A 22 -15.85 2.37 -16.56
CA SER A 22 -15.98 2.09 -18.00
C SER A 22 -16.40 3.30 -18.85
N PRO A 23 -15.95 3.44 -20.11
CA PRO A 23 -16.44 4.47 -21.03
C PRO A 23 -17.95 4.36 -21.28
N TYR A 24 -18.65 5.50 -21.32
CA TYR A 24 -20.09 5.51 -21.59
C TYR A 24 -20.37 5.36 -23.09
N HIS A 25 -21.01 4.26 -23.49
CA HIS A 25 -21.74 4.23 -24.75
C HIS A 25 -23.03 5.06 -24.61
N HIS A 26 -23.33 5.92 -25.59
CA HIS A 26 -24.51 6.77 -25.54
C HIS A 26 -25.81 5.95 -25.54
N PHE A 27 -26.65 6.16 -24.51
CA PHE A 27 -28.03 5.69 -24.54
C PHE A 27 -28.80 6.36 -25.68
N ARG A 28 -29.22 5.58 -26.66
CA ARG A 28 -30.12 6.02 -27.74
C ARG A 28 -31.49 6.31 -27.13
N ALA A 29 -32.01 7.51 -27.37
CA ALA A 29 -33.30 7.93 -26.79
C ALA A 29 -34.46 7.06 -27.29
N PRO A 30 -35.48 6.77 -26.45
CA PRO A 30 -36.67 6.03 -26.88
C PRO A 30 -37.53 6.89 -27.81
N SER A 31 -37.84 6.37 -29.00
CA SER A 31 -38.84 6.94 -29.89
C SER A 31 -40.25 6.74 -29.33
N SER A 32 -41.09 7.76 -29.38
CA SER A 32 -42.49 7.70 -28.97
C SER A 32 -43.37 6.98 -30.00
N ASP A 33 -44.17 6.01 -29.56
CA ASP A 33 -45.20 5.39 -30.40
C ASP A 33 -46.31 6.37 -30.78
N SER A 34 -46.72 6.36 -32.05
CA SER A 34 -47.98 6.97 -32.51
C SER A 34 -48.61 6.20 -33.68
N ASN A 35 -49.38 5.19 -33.30
CA ASN A 35 -50.52 4.54 -33.97
C ASN A 35 -50.83 4.74 -35.49
N THR A 36 -51.38 3.64 -36.03
CA THR A 36 -52.45 3.54 -37.05
C THR A 36 -52.16 3.69 -38.56
N SER A 37 -52.13 2.51 -39.19
CA SER A 37 -53.05 2.06 -40.28
C SER A 37 -52.78 2.34 -41.77
N SER A 38 -53.17 1.32 -42.55
CA SER A 38 -53.72 1.31 -43.92
C SER A 38 -52.83 1.66 -45.13
N SER A 39 -52.32 0.58 -45.74
CA SER A 39 -52.61 0.13 -47.12
C SER A 39 -52.01 0.84 -48.36
N ASP A 40 -51.69 -0.04 -49.32
CA ASP A 40 -51.81 0.11 -50.78
C ASP A 40 -50.80 0.95 -51.60
N SER A 41 -49.69 0.27 -51.88
CA SER A 41 -49.45 -0.34 -53.21
C SER A 41 -48.53 0.34 -54.26
N ALA A 42 -47.68 -0.54 -54.79
CA ALA A 42 -47.36 -0.74 -56.21
C ALA A 42 -46.31 0.12 -56.94
N MET A 43 -45.26 -0.62 -57.36
CA MET A 43 -44.50 -0.51 -58.62
C MET A 43 -43.40 0.58 -58.73
N ASN A 44 -42.26 0.32 -59.37
CA ASN A 44 -41.87 -0.89 -60.12
C ASN A 44 -40.36 -1.22 -60.09
N SER A 45 -40.04 -2.51 -60.36
CA SER A 45 -38.85 -3.09 -61.05
C SER A 45 -37.46 -2.40 -60.98
N SER A 46 -36.32 -3.08 -60.85
CA SER A 46 -35.94 -4.50 -60.98
C SER A 46 -34.58 -4.73 -60.26
N GLU A 47 -34.02 -5.92 -60.03
CA GLU A 47 -34.16 -7.25 -60.68
C GLU A 47 -34.35 -8.40 -59.67
N THR A 48 -34.63 -9.60 -60.17
CA THR A 48 -34.90 -10.82 -59.39
C THR A 48 -34.27 -12.05 -60.04
N ALA A 49 -33.67 -12.95 -59.25
CA ALA A 49 -33.99 -14.39 -59.25
C ALA A 49 -33.15 -15.16 -58.22
N GLU A 50 -33.78 -16.06 -57.47
CA GLU A 50 -33.08 -17.17 -56.82
C GLU A 50 -32.77 -18.27 -57.85
N THR A 51 -31.77 -19.10 -57.61
CA THR A 51 -31.70 -20.44 -58.22
C THR A 51 -30.93 -21.40 -57.32
N SER A 52 -31.50 -22.58 -57.09
CA SER A 52 -30.97 -23.61 -56.18
C SER A 52 -29.99 -24.55 -56.93
N PRO A 53 -29.39 -25.59 -56.30
CA PRO A 53 -27.93 -25.62 -56.17
C PRO A 53 -27.21 -26.66 -57.06
N PRO A 54 -25.89 -26.49 -57.29
CA PRO A 54 -25.01 -27.55 -57.75
C PRO A 54 -24.28 -28.26 -56.60
N SER A 55 -24.07 -29.57 -56.80
CA SER A 55 -23.42 -30.51 -55.89
C SER A 55 -21.94 -30.20 -55.58
N SER A 56 -21.51 -30.69 -54.40
CA SER A 56 -20.14 -31.20 -54.14
C SER A 56 -18.96 -30.29 -54.50
N VAL A 57 -18.64 -29.36 -53.60
CA VAL A 57 -17.24 -29.05 -53.26
C VAL A 57 -16.94 -29.75 -51.93
N SER A 58 -15.71 -30.27 -51.77
CA SER A 58 -15.35 -31.06 -50.59
C SER A 58 -15.12 -30.19 -49.35
N GLU A 59 -16.16 -30.03 -48.53
CA GLU A 59 -16.01 -29.44 -47.19
C GLU A 59 -15.14 -30.35 -46.32
N GLN A 60 -13.94 -29.86 -45.96
CA GLN A 60 -13.19 -30.42 -44.85
C GLN A 60 -13.87 -30.01 -43.55
N GLN A 61 -14.77 -30.86 -43.05
CA GLN A 61 -15.43 -30.66 -41.76
C GLN A 61 -14.40 -30.75 -40.63
N ASP A 62 -13.92 -29.59 -40.18
CA ASP A 62 -13.06 -29.44 -39.02
C ASP A 62 -13.88 -29.71 -37.75
N HIS A 63 -14.11 -30.99 -37.45
CA HIS A 63 -14.77 -31.52 -36.25
C HIS A 63 -13.98 -31.28 -34.96
N SER A 64 -13.59 -30.03 -34.74
CA SER A 64 -12.94 -29.55 -33.54
C SER A 64 -14.02 -29.26 -32.48
N THR A 65 -14.07 -30.10 -31.44
CA THR A 65 -14.89 -29.80 -30.26
C THR A 65 -14.27 -28.61 -29.52
N VAL A 66 -15.10 -27.63 -29.14
CA VAL A 66 -14.73 -26.49 -28.30
C VAL A 66 -15.41 -26.57 -26.93
N LEU A 67 -14.75 -26.03 -25.91
CA LEU A 67 -15.32 -25.80 -24.58
C LEU A 67 -15.77 -24.34 -24.43
N CYS A 68 -16.97 -24.12 -23.91
CA CYS A 68 -17.52 -22.80 -23.67
C CYS A 68 -16.98 -22.22 -22.35
N MET A 69 -16.18 -21.15 -22.41
CA MET A 69 -15.52 -20.57 -21.23
C MET A 69 -16.43 -19.60 -20.46
N TYR A 70 -17.49 -19.10 -21.12
CA TYR A 70 -18.45 -18.12 -20.61
C TYR A 70 -19.86 -18.43 -21.14
N ASP A 71 -20.89 -17.82 -20.53
CA ASP A 71 -22.26 -17.86 -21.05
C ASP A 71 -22.40 -16.92 -22.27
N PHE A 72 -23.11 -17.35 -23.31
CA PHE A 72 -23.49 -16.53 -24.46
C PHE A 72 -25.01 -16.64 -24.70
N GLN A 73 -25.70 -15.50 -24.70
CA GLN A 73 -27.12 -15.40 -24.97
C GLN A 73 -27.37 -14.35 -26.05
N SER A 74 -28.24 -14.68 -27.00
CA SER A 74 -28.63 -13.76 -28.07
C SER A 74 -30.07 -14.05 -28.52
N ASP A 75 -30.85 -12.98 -28.70
CA ASP A 75 -32.22 -13.04 -29.20
C ASP A 75 -32.29 -13.18 -30.74
N ASN A 76 -31.13 -13.20 -31.43
CA ASN A 76 -31.03 -13.34 -32.87
C ASN A 76 -31.10 -14.83 -33.27
N SER A 77 -32.03 -15.18 -34.16
CA SER A 77 -32.33 -16.58 -34.54
C SER A 77 -31.20 -17.32 -35.28
N ILE A 78 -30.21 -16.59 -35.83
CA ILE A 78 -29.02 -17.19 -36.46
C ILE A 78 -27.87 -17.46 -35.48
N HIS A 79 -27.97 -17.03 -34.22
CA HIS A 79 -26.93 -17.24 -33.20
C HIS A 79 -27.26 -18.45 -32.31
N LEU A 80 -26.27 -19.30 -32.02
CA LEU A 80 -26.45 -20.41 -31.09
C LEU A 80 -26.15 -19.94 -29.65
N SER A 81 -27.16 -19.75 -28.82
CA SER A 81 -26.96 -19.47 -27.38
C SER A 81 -26.47 -20.72 -26.62
N PHE A 82 -25.51 -20.53 -25.70
CA PHE A 82 -24.88 -21.58 -24.89
C PHE A 82 -24.42 -21.09 -23.51
N ARG A 83 -24.11 -22.01 -22.60
CA ARG A 83 -23.63 -21.74 -21.23
C ARG A 83 -22.16 -22.09 -21.06
N LYS A 84 -21.54 -21.52 -20.03
CA LYS A 84 -20.22 -21.94 -19.57
C LYS A 84 -20.21 -23.45 -19.27
N ASN A 85 -19.13 -24.10 -19.69
CA ASN A 85 -18.86 -25.54 -19.66
C ASN A 85 -19.66 -26.43 -20.64
N GLU A 86 -20.57 -25.88 -21.46
CA GLU A 86 -21.09 -26.63 -22.60
C GLU A 86 -19.95 -26.97 -23.58
N MET A 87 -20.06 -28.10 -24.26
CA MET A 87 -19.15 -28.50 -25.34
C MET A 87 -19.91 -28.48 -26.67
N LEU A 88 -19.35 -27.79 -27.65
CA LEU A 88 -19.95 -27.62 -28.98
C LEU A 88 -18.97 -28.18 -30.02
N ASP A 89 -19.51 -28.75 -31.10
CA ASP A 89 -18.70 -29.18 -32.24
C ASP A 89 -18.75 -28.07 -33.32
N ILE A 90 -17.59 -27.64 -33.79
CA ILE A 90 -17.46 -26.65 -34.86
C ILE A 90 -17.76 -27.31 -36.22
N ILE A 91 -18.37 -26.54 -37.11
CA ILE A 91 -18.64 -26.90 -38.51
C ILE A 91 -17.82 -26.03 -39.45
N THR A 92 -17.78 -24.71 -39.19
CA THR A 92 -17.09 -23.72 -40.04
C THR A 92 -16.50 -22.61 -39.17
N ARG A 93 -15.31 -22.11 -39.53
CA ARG A 93 -14.67 -20.97 -38.86
C ARG A 93 -14.49 -19.81 -39.85
N GLU A 94 -14.99 -18.62 -39.52
CA GLU A 94 -14.65 -17.40 -40.27
C GLU A 94 -13.53 -16.61 -39.59
N ALA A 95 -12.80 -15.81 -40.40
CA ALA A 95 -11.85 -14.81 -39.92
C ALA A 95 -12.53 -13.59 -39.25
N THR A 96 -13.86 -13.51 -39.28
CA THR A 96 -14.68 -12.47 -38.61
C THR A 96 -14.73 -12.62 -37.09
N GLY A 97 -14.23 -13.74 -36.54
CA GLY A 97 -14.37 -14.09 -35.13
C GLY A 97 -15.72 -14.74 -34.79
N TRP A 98 -16.54 -15.06 -35.78
CA TRP A 98 -17.76 -15.87 -35.62
C TRP A 98 -17.57 -17.24 -36.26
N TRP A 99 -17.93 -18.30 -35.53
CA TRP A 99 -17.81 -19.69 -35.97
C TRP A 99 -19.20 -20.34 -36.00
N ALA A 100 -19.48 -21.17 -37.01
CA ALA A 100 -20.70 -21.96 -37.07
C ALA A 100 -20.51 -23.23 -36.24
N ALA A 101 -21.37 -23.43 -35.25
CA ALA A 101 -21.27 -24.54 -34.30
C ALA A 101 -22.61 -25.23 -34.07
N MET A 102 -22.54 -26.45 -33.54
CA MET A 102 -23.71 -27.25 -33.15
C MET A 102 -23.48 -27.94 -31.80
N ARG A 103 -24.57 -28.31 -31.12
CA ARG A 103 -24.50 -29.24 -29.98
C ARG A 103 -24.31 -30.67 -30.50
N ARG A 104 -23.42 -31.44 -29.87
CA ARG A 104 -23.13 -32.84 -30.24
C ARG A 104 -24.42 -33.68 -30.25
N GLY A 105 -24.82 -34.17 -31.42
CA GLY A 105 -26.06 -34.95 -31.59
C GLY A 105 -27.36 -34.12 -31.66
N GLY A 106 -27.28 -32.78 -31.72
CA GLY A 106 -28.42 -31.91 -32.00
C GLY A 106 -28.48 -31.50 -33.48
N ASN A 107 -29.67 -31.14 -33.97
CA ASN A 107 -29.90 -30.78 -35.39
C ASN A 107 -29.92 -29.27 -35.66
N VAL A 108 -29.38 -28.45 -34.74
CA VAL A 108 -29.40 -26.98 -34.84
C VAL A 108 -27.96 -26.46 -34.92
N VAL A 109 -27.67 -25.80 -36.04
CA VAL A 109 -26.46 -25.02 -36.27
C VAL A 109 -26.75 -23.55 -35.99
N GLY A 110 -25.80 -22.83 -35.40
CA GLY A 110 -25.86 -21.37 -35.31
C GLY A 110 -24.50 -20.77 -35.02
N TRP A 111 -24.41 -19.45 -35.20
CA TRP A 111 -23.17 -18.71 -35.05
C TRP A 111 -22.83 -18.45 -33.58
N ILE A 112 -21.56 -18.65 -33.22
CA ILE A 112 -20.99 -18.40 -31.89
C ILE A 112 -19.77 -17.48 -31.99
N PRO A 113 -19.53 -16.60 -31.00
CA PRO A 113 -18.33 -15.76 -30.97
C PRO A 113 -17.11 -16.57 -30.50
N GLN A 114 -16.05 -16.61 -31.32
CA GLN A 114 -14.78 -17.30 -31.06
C GLN A 114 -14.19 -16.95 -29.68
N ALA A 115 -14.30 -15.69 -29.25
CA ALA A 115 -13.75 -15.22 -27.99
C ALA A 115 -14.35 -15.90 -26.73
N PHE A 116 -15.49 -16.57 -26.87
CA PHE A 116 -16.20 -17.21 -25.75
C PHE A 116 -15.84 -18.70 -25.58
N VAL A 117 -15.06 -19.28 -26.49
CA VAL A 117 -14.78 -20.72 -26.55
C VAL A 117 -13.28 -21.03 -26.70
N ARG A 118 -12.86 -22.24 -26.31
CA ARG A 118 -11.50 -22.76 -26.53
C ARG A 118 -11.53 -24.08 -27.30
N PRO A 119 -10.70 -24.25 -28.35
CA PRO A 119 -10.58 -25.54 -29.03
C PRO A 119 -9.91 -26.58 -28.10
N LEU A 120 -10.38 -27.81 -28.20
CA LEU A 120 -9.87 -28.95 -27.44
C LEU A 120 -9.08 -29.89 -28.37
N SER A 121 -8.05 -30.56 -27.83
CA SER A 121 -7.54 -31.78 -28.47
C SER A 121 -8.58 -32.90 -28.36
N ALA A 122 -8.50 -33.92 -29.22
CA ALA A 122 -9.43 -35.05 -29.17
C ALA A 122 -9.39 -35.80 -27.82
N GLU A 123 -8.20 -35.89 -27.23
CA GLU A 123 -7.95 -36.47 -25.90
C GLU A 123 -8.58 -35.64 -24.78
N MET A 124 -8.33 -34.33 -24.75
CA MET A 124 -8.97 -33.39 -23.82
C MET A 124 -10.50 -33.43 -23.96
N ALA A 125 -11.01 -33.47 -25.18
CA ALA A 125 -12.44 -33.56 -25.43
C ALA A 125 -13.04 -34.87 -24.90
N GLU A 126 -12.33 -36.00 -24.93
CA GLU A 126 -12.82 -37.25 -24.33
C GLU A 126 -12.71 -37.23 -22.79
N ARG A 127 -11.60 -36.72 -22.25
CA ARG A 127 -11.43 -36.51 -20.80
C ARG A 127 -12.59 -35.68 -20.22
N LEU A 128 -12.85 -34.51 -20.79
CA LEU A 128 -13.91 -33.59 -20.33
C LEU A 128 -15.34 -34.12 -20.53
N ARG A 129 -15.58 -35.10 -21.41
CA ARG A 129 -16.88 -35.79 -21.51
C ARG A 129 -17.17 -36.67 -20.28
N SER A 130 -16.14 -37.22 -19.64
CA SER A 130 -16.28 -37.97 -18.38
C SER A 130 -16.46 -37.07 -17.14
N ILE A 131 -16.02 -35.81 -17.23
CA ILE A 131 -16.12 -34.81 -16.17
C ILE A 131 -17.52 -34.18 -16.17
N ARG A 132 -18.06 -33.95 -14.96
CA ARG A 132 -19.34 -33.25 -14.79
C ARG A 132 -19.28 -31.86 -15.41
N GLU A 133 -20.38 -31.43 -16.01
CA GLU A 133 -20.43 -30.17 -16.76
C GLU A 133 -19.93 -28.98 -15.93
N GLU A 134 -20.40 -28.84 -14.68
CA GLU A 134 -20.00 -27.75 -13.78
C GLU A 134 -18.50 -27.70 -13.44
N LEU A 135 -17.71 -28.73 -13.78
CA LEU A 135 -16.27 -28.83 -13.52
C LEU A 135 -15.38 -28.74 -14.76
N ARG A 136 -15.90 -28.80 -15.99
CA ARG A 136 -15.05 -28.99 -17.20
C ARG A 136 -14.04 -27.88 -17.44
N VAL A 137 -14.40 -26.61 -17.21
CA VAL A 137 -13.44 -25.50 -17.36
C VAL A 137 -12.34 -25.56 -16.28
N PHE A 138 -12.64 -26.00 -15.07
CA PHE A 138 -11.63 -26.14 -14.01
C PHE A 138 -10.64 -27.27 -14.31
N GLU A 139 -11.10 -28.40 -14.85
CA GLU A 139 -10.22 -29.49 -15.30
C GLU A 139 -9.34 -29.04 -16.48
N TYR A 140 -9.92 -28.37 -17.47
CA TYR A 140 -9.18 -27.81 -18.61
C TYR A 140 -8.09 -26.84 -18.16
N ASP A 141 -8.44 -25.85 -17.33
CA ASP A 141 -7.51 -24.84 -16.83
C ASP A 141 -6.39 -25.47 -15.98
N ALA A 142 -6.71 -26.49 -15.15
CA ALA A 142 -5.73 -27.24 -14.37
C ALA A 142 -4.73 -28.04 -15.23
N GLU A 143 -5.20 -28.63 -16.33
CA GLU A 143 -4.35 -29.39 -17.25
C GLU A 143 -3.50 -28.46 -18.15
N GLN A 144 -3.98 -27.27 -18.50
CA GLN A 144 -3.11 -26.23 -19.10
C GLN A 144 -2.01 -25.81 -18.12
N LEU A 145 -2.34 -25.57 -16.84
CA LEU A 145 -1.36 -25.23 -15.80
C LEU A 145 -0.32 -26.34 -15.58
N TYR A 146 -0.72 -27.61 -15.63
CA TYR A 146 0.20 -28.75 -15.54
C TYR A 146 1.17 -28.79 -16.74
N ASN A 147 0.65 -28.61 -17.96
CA ASN A 147 1.45 -28.62 -19.18
C ASN A 147 2.33 -27.36 -19.37
N CYS A 148 2.03 -26.26 -18.68
CA CYS A 148 2.86 -25.06 -18.63
C CYS A 148 3.95 -25.09 -17.54
N ALA A 149 3.99 -26.11 -16.67
CA ALA A 149 5.06 -26.25 -15.69
C ALA A 149 6.36 -26.74 -16.37
N PRO A 150 7.52 -26.09 -16.16
CA PRO A 150 8.79 -26.53 -16.76
C PRO A 150 9.27 -27.83 -16.11
N THR A 151 8.90 -28.96 -16.72
CA THR A 151 9.38 -30.28 -16.31
C THR A 151 10.86 -30.41 -16.65
N SER A 152 11.67 -30.70 -15.63
CA SER A 152 13.09 -30.93 -15.79
C SER A 152 13.34 -32.20 -16.62
N GLN A 153 14.01 -32.03 -17.76
CA GLN A 153 14.41 -33.15 -18.62
C GLN A 153 15.49 -33.99 -17.94
N ILE A 154 15.08 -35.00 -17.16
CA ILE A 154 15.96 -36.10 -16.79
C ILE A 154 16.06 -37.01 -18.01
N SER A 155 17.20 -36.95 -18.70
CA SER A 155 17.43 -37.74 -19.91
C SER A 155 17.34 -39.23 -19.64
N SER A 156 16.61 -39.94 -20.49
CA SER A 156 16.64 -41.40 -20.58
C SER A 156 17.94 -41.84 -21.25
N ASP A 157 18.94 -42.27 -20.48
CA ASP A 157 20.11 -43.01 -20.99
C ASP A 157 20.80 -43.80 -19.86
N LEU A 158 20.28 -44.99 -19.55
CA LEU A 158 21.04 -46.06 -18.89
C LEU A 158 20.39 -47.43 -19.11
N GLU A 159 20.84 -48.17 -20.13
CA GLU A 159 20.42 -49.55 -20.32
C GLU A 159 21.08 -50.51 -19.30
N SER A 160 20.24 -51.31 -18.63
CA SER A 160 20.27 -52.80 -18.56
C SER A 160 21.59 -53.59 -18.36
N PRO A 161 21.55 -54.88 -17.93
CA PRO A 161 20.44 -55.65 -17.35
C PRO A 161 20.78 -56.31 -15.98
N LEU A 162 19.79 -56.84 -15.26
CA LEU A 162 19.71 -58.29 -14.95
C LEU A 162 18.40 -58.72 -14.24
N LEU A 163 17.88 -59.83 -14.75
CA LEU A 163 16.85 -60.74 -14.23
C LEU A 163 17.04 -61.07 -12.72
N THR A 164 16.08 -61.42 -11.86
CA THR A 164 14.63 -61.81 -11.93
C THR A 164 14.02 -61.68 -10.50
N ARG A 165 12.80 -62.07 -10.08
CA ARG A 165 11.65 -62.91 -10.54
C ARG A 165 10.36 -62.35 -9.83
N VAL A 166 9.20 -62.28 -10.49
CA VAL A 166 8.04 -63.23 -10.44
C VAL A 166 7.44 -63.51 -9.04
N SER A 167 6.21 -62.97 -8.86
CA SER A 167 5.07 -63.38 -8.01
C SER A 167 5.27 -63.43 -6.46
N GLU A 168 4.23 -63.41 -5.61
CA GLU A 168 2.81 -63.75 -5.84
C GLU A 168 1.82 -63.03 -4.88
N ALA A 169 0.52 -63.23 -5.14
CA ALA A 169 -0.66 -63.00 -4.29
C ALA A 169 -0.46 -63.18 -2.75
N GLU A 170 -1.25 -62.64 -1.82
CA GLU A 170 -2.32 -61.61 -1.72
C GLU A 170 -2.92 -61.78 -0.29
N ASN A 171 -3.62 -60.76 0.23
CA ASN A 171 -4.74 -60.86 1.20
C ASN A 171 -4.56 -61.19 2.72
N HIS A 172 -5.55 -60.65 3.45
CA HIS A 172 -6.05 -60.92 4.82
C HIS A 172 -5.33 -60.40 6.09
N ILE A 173 -5.85 -59.27 6.58
CA ILE A 173 -5.96 -58.87 8.00
C ILE A 173 -7.04 -59.75 8.69
N PRO A 174 -6.87 -60.13 9.96
CA PRO A 174 -7.85 -59.70 10.98
C PRO A 174 -7.21 -59.28 12.32
N ALA A 175 -7.96 -58.57 13.18
CA ALA A 175 -7.45 -57.91 14.39
C ALA A 175 -8.16 -58.36 15.69
N ARG A 176 -7.48 -58.25 16.86
CA ARG A 176 -8.04 -57.89 18.19
C ARG A 176 -6.99 -57.85 19.34
N SER A 177 -6.85 -56.68 19.98
CA SER A 177 -7.03 -56.33 21.43
C SER A 177 -7.24 -57.43 22.50
N PRO A 178 -7.17 -57.15 23.84
CA PRO A 178 -6.61 -55.99 24.61
C PRO A 178 -5.95 -56.31 26.01
N TRP A 179 -5.49 -55.25 26.74
CA TRP A 179 -5.02 -55.20 28.18
C TRP A 179 -3.71 -55.97 28.55
N SER A 180 -2.98 -55.77 29.67
CA SER A 180 -3.11 -54.94 30.92
C SER A 180 -1.72 -54.51 31.45
N ALA A 181 -1.65 -53.60 32.45
CA ALA A 181 -0.48 -53.41 33.35
C ALA A 181 -0.73 -54.10 34.72
N PRO A 182 0.28 -54.37 35.60
CA PRO A 182 0.72 -53.34 36.58
C PRO A 182 2.18 -53.44 37.15
N GLU A 183 2.45 -52.51 38.08
CA GLU A 183 3.53 -52.24 39.04
C GLU A 183 4.60 -53.26 39.55
N ASN A 184 5.88 -52.82 39.46
CA ASN A 184 6.78 -52.39 40.57
C ASN A 184 7.69 -53.38 41.40
N GLN A 185 8.89 -52.87 41.74
CA GLN A 185 9.74 -53.11 42.94
C GLN A 185 10.65 -54.35 43.14
N GLN A 186 11.99 -54.20 43.02
CA GLN A 186 13.01 -54.25 44.13
C GLN A 186 14.50 -54.28 43.65
N ARG A 187 15.48 -54.27 44.59
CA ARG A 187 16.96 -54.05 44.46
C ARG A 187 17.72 -55.00 45.43
N PRO A 188 19.06 -55.31 45.31
CA PRO A 188 20.12 -54.45 45.93
C PRO A 188 21.63 -54.60 45.50
N HIS A 189 22.47 -53.70 46.08
CA HIS A 189 23.94 -53.78 46.40
C HIS A 189 25.07 -53.31 45.41
N HIS A 190 26.27 -53.06 46.01
CA HIS A 190 27.52 -52.36 45.57
C HIS A 190 28.77 -53.22 45.99
N PRO A 191 30.07 -52.78 46.05
CA PRO A 191 30.83 -51.53 45.71
C PRO A 191 32.12 -51.83 44.85
N PRO A 192 33.26 -51.07 44.79
CA PRO A 192 33.65 -49.75 45.38
C PRO A 192 34.34 -48.73 44.43
N SER A 193 34.73 -47.58 44.99
CA SER A 193 35.36 -46.37 44.35
C SER A 193 36.91 -46.32 44.56
N PRO A 194 37.71 -45.24 44.33
CA PRO A 194 37.50 -43.77 44.54
C PRO A 194 37.95 -42.91 43.31
N ARG A 195 38.27 -41.59 43.31
CA ARG A 195 38.41 -40.50 44.32
C ARG A 195 38.20 -39.10 43.67
N THR A 196 38.35 -38.01 44.43
CA THR A 196 38.22 -36.58 44.02
C THR A 196 39.32 -35.70 44.69
N PRO A 197 39.29 -34.35 44.54
CA PRO A 197 38.74 -33.52 45.63
C PRO A 197 37.94 -32.24 45.22
N VAL A 198 37.39 -31.53 46.22
CA VAL A 198 36.49 -30.33 46.19
C VAL A 198 36.76 -29.49 47.49
N PRO A 199 36.23 -28.24 47.77
CA PRO A 199 34.78 -27.91 47.85
C PRO A 199 34.29 -26.43 47.66
N HIS A 200 32.95 -26.29 47.63
CA HIS A 200 31.98 -25.36 48.30
C HIS A 200 32.49 -24.24 49.28
N PRO A 201 31.72 -23.13 49.58
CA PRO A 201 30.28 -23.13 49.97
C PRO A 201 29.34 -21.98 49.47
N PRO A 202 28.02 -21.99 49.81
CA PRO A 202 26.98 -21.23 49.08
C PRO A 202 25.83 -20.51 49.90
N LEU A 203 24.82 -20.00 49.17
CA LEU A 203 23.37 -19.79 49.53
C LEU A 203 22.82 -18.50 50.24
N ILE A 204 21.84 -17.87 49.55
CA ILE A 204 20.58 -17.17 49.97
C ILE A 204 20.64 -15.96 50.95
N THR A 205 20.07 -14.80 50.56
CA THR A 205 18.85 -14.12 51.15
C THR A 205 18.72 -12.62 50.75
N VAL A 206 17.47 -12.15 50.65
CA VAL A 206 16.97 -10.79 50.35
C VAL A 206 17.21 -9.77 51.48
N LEU A 207 17.46 -8.46 51.20
CA LEU A 207 16.59 -7.31 51.59
C LEU A 207 17.14 -5.89 51.20
N VAL A 208 16.20 -4.94 51.08
CA VAL A 208 16.30 -3.52 50.64
C VAL A 208 16.80 -2.54 51.73
N LYS A 209 17.65 -1.56 51.34
CA LYS A 209 17.60 -0.08 51.65
C LYS A 209 18.91 0.59 51.21
N ARG A 210 18.95 1.60 50.31
CA ARG A 210 18.54 3.03 50.43
C ARG A 210 19.16 3.78 51.62
N THR A 211 20.07 4.73 51.34
CA THR A 211 20.20 6.15 51.85
C THR A 211 21.64 6.70 51.52
N PRO A 212 21.97 8.02 51.65
CA PRO A 212 21.63 8.99 50.59
C PRO A 212 22.68 10.13 50.33
N ARG A 213 22.36 11.02 49.35
CA ARG A 213 22.84 12.42 49.18
C ARG A 213 24.34 12.63 48.82
N ASN A 214 24.68 13.38 47.76
CA ASN A 214 24.55 14.84 47.50
C ASN A 214 25.43 15.74 48.42
N PRO A 215 25.93 16.90 47.94
CA PRO A 215 26.14 17.34 46.54
C PRO A 215 27.48 18.10 46.32
N ALA A 216 27.59 18.80 45.18
CA ALA A 216 28.45 19.97 44.94
C ALA A 216 29.97 19.67 44.74
N ASN A 217 30.76 20.55 44.09
CA ASN A 217 30.42 21.91 43.62
C ASN A 217 31.13 22.31 42.30
N MET A 218 30.75 23.51 41.83
CA MET A 218 31.51 24.53 41.08
C MET A 218 33.07 24.43 41.13
N SER A 219 33.88 25.01 40.23
CA SER A 219 33.79 26.26 39.43
C SER A 219 34.90 26.23 38.34
N ASP A 220 34.67 26.47 37.04
CA ASP A 220 34.65 27.77 36.31
C ASP A 220 35.88 28.00 35.40
N ILE A 221 35.70 28.90 34.41
CA ILE A 221 36.68 29.83 33.79
C ILE A 221 38.11 29.25 33.56
N ALA A 222 38.45 28.67 32.40
CA ALA A 222 38.52 29.23 31.03
C ALA A 222 39.73 30.16 30.74
N SER A 223 40.42 29.88 29.62
CA SER A 223 41.49 30.68 28.99
C SER A 223 42.85 30.68 29.74
N ARG A 224 44.02 30.88 29.10
CA ARG A 224 44.36 31.21 27.70
C ARG A 224 45.88 30.98 27.44
N ASN A 225 46.27 30.49 26.26
CA ASN A 225 47.61 30.69 25.62
C ASN A 225 48.86 30.14 26.38
N LYS A 226 50.07 29.97 25.81
CA LYS A 226 50.59 29.74 24.44
C LYS A 226 52.09 29.37 24.56
N VAL A 227 52.63 28.51 23.66
CA VAL A 227 54.05 28.54 23.17
C VAL A 227 55.12 28.14 24.25
N THR A 228 56.29 27.53 24.00
CA THR A 228 57.17 27.32 22.81
C THR A 228 57.82 25.91 22.78
N THR A 229 58.40 25.56 21.63
CA THR A 229 59.45 24.56 21.30
C THR A 229 60.40 24.12 22.43
N HIS A 230 60.90 22.86 22.47
CA HIS A 230 61.99 22.35 21.61
C HIS A 230 62.14 20.80 21.58
N GLU A 231 62.71 20.32 20.46
CA GLU A 231 63.26 18.96 20.20
C GLU A 231 64.69 18.77 20.82
N PRO A 232 65.38 17.59 20.81
CA PRO A 232 65.34 16.55 19.75
C PRO A 232 65.57 15.04 20.09
N LEU A 233 65.42 14.21 19.05
CA LEU A 233 66.08 12.91 18.75
C LEU A 233 65.65 11.59 19.44
N SER A 234 65.85 10.50 18.67
CA SER A 234 65.32 9.11 18.82
C SER A 234 66.43 8.12 19.30
N PRO A 235 66.30 6.76 19.35
CA PRO A 235 65.48 5.84 18.51
C PRO A 235 64.90 4.53 19.16
N LEU A 236 64.29 3.69 18.28
CA LEU A 236 64.10 2.21 18.31
C LEU A 236 62.73 1.56 18.66
N ARG A 237 62.30 0.72 17.71
CA ARG A 237 61.45 -0.50 17.75
C ARG A 237 59.92 -0.45 17.99
N ASN A 238 59.21 -0.76 16.90
CA ASN A 238 57.92 -1.45 16.80
C ASN A 238 57.94 -2.87 17.44
N PRO A 239 56.79 -3.60 17.61
CA PRO A 239 55.43 -3.32 17.10
C PRO A 239 54.27 -3.47 18.12
N PRO A 240 53.03 -3.18 17.69
CA PRO A 240 51.92 -4.09 18.00
C PRO A 240 51.05 -4.50 16.78
N ARG A 241 50.42 -5.68 16.91
CA ARG A 241 49.22 -6.16 16.17
C ARG A 241 48.18 -6.50 17.25
N ARG A 242 46.86 -6.49 17.05
CA ARG A 242 45.98 -6.08 15.93
C ARG A 242 44.58 -5.88 16.56
N HIS A 243 43.82 -4.89 16.11
CA HIS A 243 42.35 -4.90 16.25
C HIS A 243 41.75 -4.67 14.86
N TYR A 244 40.70 -5.41 14.52
CA TYR A 244 39.97 -5.23 13.26
C TYR A 244 38.84 -4.22 13.47
N SER A 245 38.84 -3.17 12.66
CA SER A 245 37.72 -2.26 12.46
C SER A 245 37.52 -2.11 10.96
N LEU A 246 36.28 -2.24 10.49
CA LEU A 246 35.89 -1.99 9.10
C LEU A 246 35.21 -0.63 9.01
N LEU A 247 36.02 0.42 9.14
CA LEU A 247 35.69 1.75 8.64
C LEU A 247 36.18 1.88 7.20
N ALA A 248 35.53 2.74 6.41
CA ALA A 248 36.00 3.07 5.08
C ALA A 248 37.38 3.74 5.19
N SER A 249 38.41 3.14 4.56
CA SER A 249 39.72 3.76 4.45
C SER A 249 39.66 4.87 3.42
N GLU A 250 39.91 6.11 3.84
CA GLU A 250 40.36 7.16 2.96
C GLU A 250 41.69 6.72 2.35
N HIS A 251 41.64 6.18 1.13
CA HIS A 251 42.83 6.06 0.30
C HIS A 251 43.08 7.44 -0.29
N ASP A 252 43.92 8.20 0.41
CA ASP A 252 44.66 9.30 -0.20
C ASP A 252 45.64 8.65 -1.19
N SER A 253 45.21 8.51 -2.44
CA SER A 253 46.12 8.19 -3.54
C SER A 253 46.84 9.48 -3.91
N ASP A 254 48.17 9.41 -4.02
CA ASP A 254 49.00 10.48 -4.60
C ASP A 254 48.65 10.64 -6.09
N ALA A 255 47.50 11.25 -6.37
CA ALA A 255 47.10 11.68 -7.69
C ALA A 255 48.13 12.72 -8.14
N GLU A 256 49.02 12.32 -9.07
CA GLU A 256 50.20 13.10 -9.45
C GLU A 256 49.83 14.58 -9.61
N SER A 257 50.43 15.40 -8.74
CA SER A 257 50.16 16.83 -8.73
C SER A 257 50.41 17.38 -10.13
N PRO A 258 49.41 18.00 -10.82
CA PRO A 258 49.62 18.55 -12.14
C PRO A 258 50.84 19.45 -12.12
N SER A 259 51.70 19.33 -13.14
CA SER A 259 53.10 19.74 -13.04
C SER A 259 53.25 21.19 -12.56
N ALA A 260 54.41 21.52 -11.99
CA ALA A 260 54.68 22.90 -11.57
C ALA A 260 54.55 23.93 -12.72
N SER A 261 54.60 23.48 -14.00
CA SER A 261 54.21 24.32 -15.14
C SER A 261 52.70 24.38 -15.37
N ASP A 262 51.96 23.28 -15.26
CA ASP A 262 50.53 23.21 -15.56
C ASP A 262 49.66 23.88 -14.49
N ARG A 263 50.01 23.72 -13.20
CA ARG A 263 49.40 24.51 -12.12
C ARG A 263 49.50 26.01 -12.40
N ARG A 264 50.71 26.50 -12.71
CA ARG A 264 50.94 27.90 -13.11
C ARG A 264 50.20 28.29 -14.39
N ARG A 265 49.97 27.36 -15.33
CA ARG A 265 49.24 27.59 -16.57
C ARG A 265 47.74 27.78 -16.31
N LEU A 266 47.15 26.89 -15.50
CA LEU A 266 45.75 26.93 -15.09
C LEU A 266 45.45 28.15 -14.19
N GLU A 267 46.33 28.48 -13.25
CA GLU A 267 46.23 29.72 -12.46
C GLU A 267 46.31 30.96 -13.35
N LYS A 268 47.21 30.99 -14.34
CA LYS A 268 47.36 32.12 -15.26
C LYS A 268 46.16 32.26 -16.21
N ILE A 269 45.52 31.15 -16.59
CA ILE A 269 44.23 31.17 -17.31
C ILE A 269 43.15 31.76 -16.41
N LYS A 270 43.00 31.27 -15.18
CA LYS A 270 42.03 31.78 -14.19
C LYS A 270 42.21 33.28 -13.92
N GLN A 271 43.44 33.77 -13.85
CA GLN A 271 43.78 35.19 -13.71
C GLN A 271 43.50 36.03 -14.96
N LEU A 272 43.52 35.45 -16.16
CA LEU A 272 43.28 36.14 -17.43
C LEU A 272 41.80 36.14 -17.86
N THR A 273 41.03 35.12 -17.49
CA THR A 273 39.62 34.98 -17.89
C THR A 273 38.62 35.27 -16.78
N GLY A 274 39.02 35.17 -15.50
CA GLY A 274 38.13 35.34 -14.35
C GLY A 274 37.08 34.24 -14.13
N SER A 275 36.95 33.29 -15.05
CA SER A 275 35.94 32.22 -15.06
C SER A 275 36.58 30.87 -14.73
N GLU A 276 35.92 30.08 -13.86
CA GLU A 276 36.30 28.69 -13.61
C GLU A 276 35.85 27.75 -14.75
N GLU A 277 34.81 28.11 -15.52
CA GLU A 277 34.43 27.34 -16.72
C GLU A 277 35.54 27.37 -17.76
N ALA A 278 36.23 28.50 -17.95
CA ALA A 278 37.38 28.59 -18.85
C ALA A 278 38.55 27.68 -18.41
N VAL A 279 38.76 27.51 -17.10
CA VAL A 279 39.77 26.60 -16.54
C VAL A 279 39.34 25.13 -16.74
N SER A 280 38.06 24.82 -16.52
CA SER A 280 37.47 23.50 -16.74
C SER A 280 37.54 23.10 -18.23
N PHE A 281 37.16 24.01 -19.14
CA PHE A 281 37.21 23.82 -20.58
C PHE A 281 38.64 23.60 -21.09
N PHE A 282 39.61 24.41 -20.62
CA PHE A 282 41.02 24.20 -20.98
C PHE A 282 41.58 22.88 -20.43
N SER A 283 41.07 22.42 -19.28
CA SER A 283 41.43 21.11 -18.71
C SER A 283 40.88 19.97 -19.56
N GLN A 284 39.59 19.99 -19.93
CA GLN A 284 38.96 19.01 -20.81
C GLN A 284 39.57 19.02 -22.23
N ALA A 285 39.96 20.18 -22.74
CA ALA A 285 40.67 20.30 -24.02
C ALA A 285 42.03 19.57 -23.99
N ASN A 286 42.75 19.63 -22.87
CA ASN A 286 44.05 18.99 -22.68
C ASN A 286 43.99 17.57 -22.08
N SER A 287 42.82 17.05 -21.69
CA SER A 287 42.67 15.65 -21.24
C SER A 287 43.23 14.68 -22.29
N PRO A 288 43.84 13.54 -21.89
CA PRO A 288 44.33 12.55 -22.85
C PRO A 288 43.22 12.03 -23.76
N TRP A 289 43.54 11.80 -25.04
CA TRP A 289 42.54 11.45 -26.06
C TRP A 289 41.71 10.20 -25.71
N TYR A 290 42.30 9.23 -25.01
CA TYR A 290 41.65 8.00 -24.54
C TYR A 290 40.70 8.21 -23.34
N THR A 291 40.66 9.41 -22.75
CA THR A 291 39.72 9.79 -21.67
C THR A 291 38.57 10.69 -22.17
N LYS A 292 38.55 11.06 -23.46
CA LYS A 292 37.53 11.95 -24.02
C LYS A 292 36.26 11.19 -24.40
N SER A 293 35.13 11.88 -24.27
CA SER A 293 33.82 11.36 -24.65
C SER A 293 33.74 11.11 -26.16
N ARG A 294 33.30 9.90 -26.53
CA ARG A 294 33.37 9.33 -27.89
C ARG A 294 32.36 9.94 -28.85
N HIS A 295 31.18 10.33 -28.35
CA HIS A 295 30.09 10.91 -29.13
C HIS A 295 29.74 12.34 -28.67
N SER A 296 30.71 13.07 -28.12
CA SER A 296 30.49 14.44 -27.59
C SER A 296 30.12 15.47 -28.66
N ASP A 297 30.55 15.26 -29.91
CA ASP A 297 30.10 15.97 -31.11
C ASP A 297 28.63 15.67 -31.48
N GLN A 298 28.05 14.62 -30.89
CA GLN A 298 26.70 14.16 -31.20
C GLN A 298 25.63 14.62 -30.19
N LEU A 299 26.01 15.45 -29.22
CA LEU A 299 25.11 16.12 -28.28
C LEU A 299 24.94 17.61 -28.63
N ARG A 300 23.71 18.10 -28.64
CA ARG A 300 23.40 19.53 -28.67
C ARG A 300 23.03 19.98 -27.26
N ILE A 301 23.87 20.82 -26.67
CA ILE A 301 23.75 21.36 -25.31
C ILE A 301 23.43 22.85 -25.39
N ASP A 302 22.64 23.39 -24.45
CA ASP A 302 22.36 24.83 -24.37
C ASP A 302 23.38 25.62 -23.53
N SER A 303 23.13 26.92 -23.34
CA SER A 303 23.97 27.83 -22.54
C SER A 303 24.09 27.43 -21.07
N ASP A 304 23.13 26.65 -20.56
CA ASP A 304 22.94 26.38 -19.14
C ASP A 304 23.42 24.96 -18.78
N GLY A 305 24.01 24.25 -19.76
CA GLY A 305 24.54 22.90 -19.65
C GLY A 305 23.51 21.78 -19.86
N GLN A 306 22.28 22.10 -20.27
CA GLN A 306 21.22 21.10 -20.46
C GLN A 306 21.27 20.48 -21.87
N VAL A 307 20.96 19.17 -21.95
CA VAL A 307 20.95 18.43 -23.21
C VAL A 307 19.64 18.71 -23.95
N ARG A 308 19.72 19.42 -25.08
CA ARG A 308 18.57 19.66 -25.95
C ARG A 308 18.22 18.44 -26.79
N SER A 309 19.24 17.81 -27.39
CA SER A 309 19.08 16.64 -28.26
C SER A 309 20.39 15.87 -28.45
N GLY A 310 20.29 14.62 -28.91
CA GLY A 310 21.46 13.79 -29.22
C GLY A 310 21.11 12.47 -29.91
N THR A 311 22.12 11.76 -30.40
CA THR A 311 21.98 10.35 -30.82
C THR A 311 21.78 9.45 -29.60
N THR A 312 21.19 8.27 -29.78
CA THR A 312 20.93 7.31 -28.69
C THR A 312 22.22 6.95 -27.95
N GLU A 313 23.29 6.72 -28.70
CA GLU A 313 24.64 6.38 -28.23
C GLU A 313 25.19 7.50 -27.33
N ALA A 314 25.07 8.76 -27.77
CA ALA A 314 25.56 9.92 -27.04
C ALA A 314 24.73 10.26 -25.80
N LEU A 315 23.41 10.02 -25.85
CA LEU A 315 22.53 10.19 -24.69
C LEU A 315 22.78 9.13 -23.61
N VAL A 316 23.04 7.87 -24.00
CA VAL A 316 23.46 6.82 -23.05
C VAL A 316 24.88 7.08 -22.53
N GLU A 317 25.81 7.56 -23.37
CA GLU A 317 27.14 7.96 -22.90
C GLU A 317 27.04 9.09 -21.85
N LYS A 318 26.20 10.12 -22.10
CA LYS A 318 25.94 11.18 -21.12
C LYS A 318 25.23 10.68 -19.85
N LEU A 319 24.37 9.67 -19.94
CA LEU A 319 23.77 9.02 -18.77
C LEU A 319 24.86 8.48 -17.82
N THR A 320 25.90 7.88 -18.41
CA THR A 320 27.05 7.28 -17.73
C THR A 320 28.19 8.25 -17.40
N SER A 321 28.08 9.56 -17.71
CA SER A 321 29.16 10.52 -17.44
C SER A 321 29.45 10.67 -15.95
N GLU A 322 30.70 10.93 -15.57
CA GLU A 322 31.09 11.17 -14.17
C GLU A 322 30.25 12.29 -13.54
N THR A 323 29.71 12.05 -12.34
CA THR A 323 28.94 13.05 -11.60
C THR A 323 29.88 14.16 -11.13
N SER A 324 29.54 15.41 -11.45
CA SER A 324 30.37 16.56 -11.09
C SER A 324 30.56 16.72 -9.58
N LYS A 325 31.71 17.28 -9.17
CA LYS A 325 31.95 17.74 -7.79
C LYS A 325 31.27 19.09 -7.50
N ASP A 326 30.78 19.77 -8.53
CA ASP A 326 29.92 20.95 -8.41
C ASP A 326 28.48 20.51 -8.09
N VAL A 327 27.89 21.09 -7.04
CA VAL A 327 26.58 20.69 -6.51
C VAL A 327 25.44 20.99 -7.50
N ILE A 328 25.54 22.06 -8.29
CA ILE A 328 24.52 22.43 -9.27
C ILE A 328 24.58 21.46 -10.44
N LYS A 329 25.77 21.17 -10.97
CA LYS A 329 25.97 20.24 -12.08
C LYS A 329 25.61 18.81 -11.68
N ALA A 330 25.94 18.37 -10.46
CA ALA A 330 25.51 17.07 -9.94
C ALA A 330 23.97 16.94 -9.86
N ALA A 331 23.27 18.02 -9.49
CA ALA A 331 21.81 18.05 -9.49
C ALA A 331 21.22 18.01 -10.92
N GLN A 332 21.81 18.76 -11.86
CA GLN A 332 21.45 18.71 -13.29
C GLN A 332 21.64 17.30 -13.88
N GLU A 333 22.75 16.63 -13.55
CA GLU A 333 23.06 15.28 -14.03
C GLU A 333 22.14 14.22 -13.41
N THR A 334 21.73 14.40 -12.16
CA THR A 334 20.73 13.54 -11.51
C THR A 334 19.34 13.75 -12.12
N ALA A 335 18.97 14.99 -12.44
CA ALA A 335 17.74 15.31 -13.17
C ALA A 335 17.74 14.70 -14.59
N PHE A 336 18.86 14.78 -15.32
CA PHE A 336 19.03 14.12 -16.62
C PHE A 336 18.85 12.60 -16.51
N ARG A 337 19.49 11.95 -15.52
CA ARG A 337 19.36 10.50 -15.30
C ARG A 337 17.91 10.08 -15.01
N ASN A 338 17.20 10.83 -14.18
CA ASN A 338 15.78 10.56 -13.90
C ASN A 338 14.87 10.83 -15.11
N ALA A 339 15.08 11.92 -15.83
CA ALA A 339 14.33 12.22 -17.06
C ALA A 339 14.56 11.13 -18.12
N PHE A 340 15.79 10.65 -18.28
CA PHE A 340 16.13 9.57 -19.19
C PHE A 340 15.45 8.26 -18.77
N LEU A 341 15.65 7.80 -17.53
CA LEU A 341 15.10 6.51 -17.06
C LEU A 341 13.56 6.47 -17.08
N MET A 342 12.88 7.60 -16.84
CA MET A 342 11.41 7.64 -16.95
C MET A 342 10.94 7.58 -18.42
N THR A 343 11.71 8.08 -19.39
CA THR A 343 11.24 8.39 -20.76
C THR A 343 11.95 7.66 -21.90
N PHE A 344 13.00 6.87 -21.66
CA PHE A 344 13.79 6.24 -22.74
C PHE A 344 12.93 5.42 -23.70
N ARG A 345 11.88 4.77 -23.19
CA ARG A 345 10.85 4.02 -23.95
C ARG A 345 10.15 4.83 -25.04
N THR A 346 10.26 6.15 -25.02
CA THR A 346 9.75 7.02 -26.08
C THR A 346 10.64 7.02 -27.34
N PHE A 347 11.88 6.51 -27.27
CA PHE A 347 12.88 6.49 -28.36
C PHE A 347 13.77 5.21 -28.45
N MET A 348 13.89 4.38 -27.40
CA MET A 348 14.65 3.12 -27.41
C MET A 348 13.99 2.05 -26.52
N THR A 349 14.29 0.76 -26.72
CA THR A 349 13.75 -0.34 -25.88
C THR A 349 14.56 -0.57 -24.61
N ALA A 350 13.98 -1.30 -23.65
CA ALA A 350 14.66 -1.69 -22.42
C ALA A 350 15.87 -2.60 -22.71
N ASP A 351 15.72 -3.57 -23.62
CA ASP A 351 16.80 -4.42 -24.11
C ASP A 351 17.93 -3.61 -24.78
N GLN A 352 17.60 -2.57 -25.56
CA GLN A 352 18.61 -1.67 -26.13
C GLN A 352 19.37 -0.91 -25.04
N LEU A 353 18.69 -0.41 -24.02
CA LEU A 353 19.30 0.32 -22.91
C LEU A 353 20.18 -0.61 -22.06
N PHE A 354 19.69 -1.80 -21.72
CA PHE A 354 20.42 -2.82 -20.98
C PHE A 354 21.71 -3.21 -21.71
N ASN A 355 21.62 -3.56 -23.00
CA ASN A 355 22.79 -3.95 -23.80
C ASN A 355 23.79 -2.79 -23.97
N ALA A 356 23.33 -1.55 -24.13
CA ALA A 356 24.21 -0.38 -24.20
C ALA A 356 24.95 -0.13 -22.88
N LEU A 357 24.25 -0.24 -21.72
CA LEU A 357 24.86 -0.12 -20.40
C LEU A 357 25.88 -1.24 -20.11
N VAL A 358 25.56 -2.49 -20.46
CA VAL A 358 26.50 -3.62 -20.36
C VAL A 358 27.71 -3.43 -21.29
N GLY A 359 27.51 -2.94 -22.52
CA GLY A 359 28.59 -2.61 -23.45
C GLY A 359 29.51 -1.49 -22.96
N ILE A 360 28.96 -0.48 -22.27
CA ILE A 360 29.75 0.57 -21.62
C ILE A 360 30.49 0.06 -20.38
N TYR A 361 29.89 -0.86 -19.61
CA TYR A 361 30.56 -1.52 -18.48
C TYR A 361 31.73 -2.39 -18.96
N ALA A 362 31.54 -3.13 -20.06
CA ALA A 362 32.52 -4.01 -20.69
C ALA A 362 33.41 -3.28 -21.72
N MET A 363 33.51 -1.94 -21.64
CA MET A 363 34.27 -1.13 -22.59
C MET A 363 35.75 -1.56 -22.65
N GLU A 364 36.20 -1.99 -23.83
CA GLU A 364 37.62 -2.30 -24.07
C GLU A 364 38.48 -1.03 -24.12
N TYR A 365 39.74 -1.18 -23.69
CA TYR A 365 40.74 -0.12 -23.74
C TYR A 365 41.22 0.11 -25.19
N PRO A 366 41.59 1.34 -25.59
CA PRO A 366 42.11 1.59 -26.93
C PRO A 366 43.43 0.85 -27.16
N SER A 367 43.51 0.02 -28.21
CA SER A 367 44.62 -0.90 -28.52
C SER A 367 45.93 -0.24 -29.01
N LYS A 368 46.20 1.00 -28.56
CA LYS A 368 47.37 1.84 -28.90
C LYS A 368 47.86 2.70 -27.72
N ILE A 369 47.65 2.25 -26.49
CA ILE A 369 48.12 2.91 -25.26
C ILE A 369 49.24 2.10 -24.60
N THR A 370 50.11 2.76 -23.85
CA THR A 370 51.18 2.15 -23.05
C THR A 370 50.69 1.69 -21.67
N ASP A 371 51.43 0.81 -20.99
CA ASP A 371 51.02 0.26 -19.68
C ASP A 371 50.68 1.34 -18.62
N PRO A 372 51.39 2.49 -18.51
CA PRO A 372 51.01 3.57 -17.60
C PRO A 372 49.70 4.26 -18.00
N GLU A 373 49.49 4.49 -19.31
CA GLU A 373 48.25 5.09 -19.85
C GLU A 373 47.05 4.15 -19.67
N TYR A 374 47.28 2.82 -19.71
CA TYR A 374 46.26 1.81 -19.41
C TYR A 374 45.82 1.85 -17.94
N GLU A 375 46.76 1.90 -16.99
CA GLU A 375 46.40 2.02 -15.57
C GLU A 375 45.75 3.39 -15.26
N GLU A 376 46.19 4.49 -15.89
CA GLU A 376 45.51 5.79 -15.79
C GLU A 376 44.07 5.73 -16.34
N TRP A 377 43.86 5.17 -17.53
CA TRP A 377 42.53 5.00 -18.12
C TRP A 377 41.63 4.10 -17.24
N LYS A 378 42.19 3.05 -16.66
CA LYS A 378 41.51 2.10 -15.78
C LYS A 378 41.05 2.75 -14.46
N GLU A 379 41.89 3.58 -13.83
CA GLU A 379 41.54 4.32 -12.62
C GLU A 379 40.58 5.49 -12.90
N LYS A 380 40.85 6.31 -13.93
CA LYS A 380 40.17 7.60 -14.15
C LYS A 380 38.99 7.54 -15.13
N CYS A 381 38.84 6.47 -15.90
CA CYS A 381 37.74 6.31 -16.86
C CYS A 381 36.95 5.02 -16.63
N SER A 382 37.59 3.85 -16.65
CA SER A 382 36.88 2.56 -16.58
C SER A 382 36.15 2.34 -15.25
N LEU A 383 36.85 2.37 -14.11
CA LEU A 383 36.25 2.10 -12.79
C LEU A 383 35.17 3.12 -12.37
N PRO A 384 35.28 4.44 -12.65
CA PRO A 384 34.21 5.40 -12.44
C PRO A 384 32.98 5.10 -13.29
N THR A 385 33.14 4.87 -14.59
CA THR A 385 32.03 4.56 -15.52
C THR A 385 31.31 3.28 -15.12
N GLN A 386 32.04 2.21 -14.79
CA GLN A 386 31.46 0.94 -14.32
C GLN A 386 30.63 1.13 -13.03
N ARG A 387 31.10 1.96 -12.09
CA ARG A 387 30.35 2.30 -10.87
C ARG A 387 29.05 3.07 -11.17
N ILE A 388 29.08 3.94 -12.17
CA ILE A 388 27.91 4.73 -12.59
C ILE A 388 26.90 3.85 -13.32
N VAL A 389 27.34 2.90 -14.16
CA VAL A 389 26.44 1.89 -14.76
C VAL A 389 25.71 1.08 -13.68
N LEU A 390 26.42 0.60 -12.65
CA LEU A 390 25.78 -0.07 -11.51
C LEU A 390 24.81 0.85 -10.76
N THR A 391 25.13 2.13 -10.62
CA THR A 391 24.24 3.14 -10.00
C THR A 391 22.97 3.36 -10.84
N ILE A 392 23.08 3.40 -12.16
CA ILE A 392 21.94 3.51 -13.09
C ILE A 392 21.04 2.27 -12.98
N PHE A 393 21.61 1.07 -12.86
CA PHE A 393 20.82 -0.13 -12.61
C PHE A 393 20.12 -0.11 -11.23
N THR A 394 20.75 0.43 -10.18
CA THR A 394 20.06 0.67 -8.89
C THR A 394 18.89 1.65 -9.05
N MET A 395 19.09 2.80 -9.70
CA MET A 395 18.03 3.78 -9.94
C MET A 395 16.87 3.19 -10.75
N TRP A 396 17.17 2.45 -11.82
CA TRP A 396 16.14 1.81 -12.65
C TRP A 396 15.35 0.77 -11.84
N LEU A 397 16.03 -0.04 -11.01
CA LEU A 397 15.42 -1.04 -10.14
C LEU A 397 14.56 -0.44 -9.02
N GLU A 398 15.05 0.58 -8.32
CA GLU A 398 14.44 1.05 -7.07
C GLU A 398 13.55 2.29 -7.24
N ASP A 399 13.82 3.16 -8.22
CA ASP A 399 13.06 4.39 -8.48
C ASP A 399 12.17 4.33 -9.75
N HIS A 400 12.57 3.56 -10.78
CA HIS A 400 11.90 3.54 -12.10
C HIS A 400 11.31 2.16 -12.49
N ARG A 401 10.79 1.41 -11.51
CA ARG A 401 9.88 0.25 -11.69
C ARG A 401 10.36 -0.87 -12.63
N LEU A 402 11.65 -1.19 -12.63
CA LEU A 402 12.21 -2.26 -13.48
C LEU A 402 11.47 -3.60 -13.32
N LEU A 403 11.07 -3.98 -12.10
CA LEU A 403 10.41 -5.28 -11.88
C LEU A 403 8.96 -5.32 -12.37
N GLU A 404 8.20 -4.23 -12.20
CA GLU A 404 6.80 -4.19 -12.65
C GLU A 404 6.67 -3.97 -14.17
N GLU A 405 7.64 -3.26 -14.78
CA GLU A 405 7.58 -2.87 -16.19
C GLU A 405 8.44 -3.76 -17.11
N GLU A 406 9.55 -4.35 -16.64
CA GLU A 406 10.54 -5.08 -17.45
C GLU A 406 11.09 -6.36 -16.75
N PRO A 407 10.24 -7.33 -16.38
CA PRO A 407 10.65 -8.50 -15.59
C PRO A 407 11.71 -9.39 -16.26
N HIS A 408 11.86 -9.36 -17.60
CA HIS A 408 12.94 -10.06 -18.29
C HIS A 408 14.31 -9.40 -18.08
N ILE A 409 14.35 -8.07 -18.01
CA ILE A 409 15.57 -7.31 -17.72
C ILE A 409 16.07 -7.62 -16.30
N ALA A 410 15.18 -7.89 -15.35
CA ALA A 410 15.56 -8.26 -13.98
C ALA A 410 16.38 -9.57 -13.93
N GLN A 411 16.03 -10.55 -14.77
CA GLN A 411 16.78 -11.79 -14.91
C GLN A 411 18.15 -11.54 -15.57
N LEU A 412 18.17 -10.86 -16.72
CA LEU A 412 19.42 -10.52 -17.42
C LEU A 412 20.37 -9.68 -16.55
N LEU A 413 19.84 -8.76 -15.76
CA LEU A 413 20.58 -7.97 -14.78
C LEU A 413 21.16 -8.85 -13.68
N THR A 414 20.41 -9.83 -13.16
CA THR A 414 20.91 -10.78 -12.16
C THR A 414 22.08 -11.61 -12.72
N ASP A 415 21.96 -12.10 -13.95
CA ASP A 415 23.01 -12.88 -14.61
C ASP A 415 24.26 -12.04 -14.92
N PHE A 416 24.09 -10.78 -15.33
CA PHE A 416 25.20 -9.83 -15.47
C PHE A 416 25.89 -9.54 -14.13
N LEU A 417 25.13 -9.22 -13.08
CA LEU A 417 25.67 -8.86 -11.76
C LEU A 417 26.43 -10.01 -11.09
N ASN A 418 26.02 -11.26 -11.32
CA ASN A 418 26.73 -12.44 -10.84
C ASN A 418 28.13 -12.61 -11.46
N ASN A 419 28.38 -12.01 -12.63
CA ASN A 419 29.68 -12.01 -13.31
C ASN A 419 30.57 -10.80 -12.95
N VAL A 420 30.10 -9.87 -12.10
CA VAL A 420 30.87 -8.67 -11.71
C VAL A 420 32.01 -9.03 -10.74
N THR A 421 33.24 -8.74 -11.15
CA THR A 421 34.47 -9.01 -10.40
C THR A 421 34.81 -7.92 -9.36
N PRO A 422 35.74 -8.18 -8.41
CA PRO A 422 36.30 -7.14 -7.55
C PRO A 422 36.97 -6.02 -8.38
N PRO A 423 36.91 -4.75 -7.92
CA PRO A 423 36.39 -4.30 -6.63
C PRO A 423 34.86 -4.17 -6.55
N LEU A 424 34.16 -4.10 -7.69
CA LEU A 424 32.73 -3.73 -7.73
C LEU A 424 31.76 -4.85 -7.30
N ALA A 425 32.22 -6.09 -7.18
CA ALA A 425 31.43 -7.26 -6.75
C ALA A 425 30.64 -7.06 -5.44
N VAL A 426 31.06 -6.15 -4.55
CA VAL A 426 30.28 -5.80 -3.34
C VAL A 426 28.98 -5.07 -3.70
N ALA A 427 29.06 -4.06 -4.58
CA ALA A 427 27.90 -3.31 -5.05
C ALA A 427 26.95 -4.20 -5.87
N ALA A 428 27.49 -5.04 -6.75
CA ALA A 428 26.67 -5.95 -7.55
C ALA A 428 25.83 -6.91 -6.69
N ARG A 429 26.42 -7.50 -5.63
CA ARG A 429 25.68 -8.33 -4.67
C ARG A 429 24.63 -7.57 -3.85
N LEU A 430 24.79 -6.27 -3.64
CA LEU A 430 23.74 -5.45 -3.01
C LEU A 430 22.55 -5.25 -3.98
N ILE A 431 22.81 -5.03 -5.26
CA ILE A 431 21.74 -4.91 -6.28
C ILE A 431 21.00 -6.24 -6.45
N VAL A 432 21.70 -7.38 -6.57
CA VAL A 432 21.07 -8.72 -6.58
C VAL A 432 20.18 -8.91 -5.35
N LYS A 433 20.64 -8.51 -4.16
CA LYS A 433 19.84 -8.58 -2.94
C LYS A 433 18.63 -7.63 -2.92
N SER A 434 18.70 -6.49 -3.60
CA SER A 434 17.50 -5.66 -3.83
C SER A 434 16.53 -6.32 -4.81
N ILE A 435 17.02 -7.00 -5.87
CA ILE A 435 16.17 -7.80 -6.77
C ILE A 435 15.49 -8.93 -5.99
N GLU A 436 16.22 -9.68 -5.14
CA GLU A 436 15.64 -10.69 -4.24
C GLU A 436 14.55 -10.08 -3.33
N ARG A 437 14.88 -8.99 -2.62
CA ARG A 437 13.95 -8.30 -1.70
C ARG A 437 12.67 -7.86 -2.40
N LEU A 438 12.78 -7.28 -3.60
CA LEU A 438 11.67 -6.70 -4.33
C LEU A 438 10.88 -7.74 -5.15
N THR A 439 11.49 -8.87 -5.53
CA THR A 439 10.80 -10.00 -6.20
C THR A 439 10.05 -10.88 -5.20
N PHE A 440 10.61 -11.12 -4.00
CA PHE A 440 9.93 -11.90 -2.95
C PHE A 440 8.94 -11.08 -2.10
N ALA A 441 8.97 -9.75 -2.20
CA ALA A 441 7.80 -8.91 -1.94
C ALA A 441 6.83 -9.09 -3.11
N SER A 442 5.95 -10.11 -3.03
CA SER A 442 5.23 -10.66 -4.17
C SER A 442 4.63 -9.62 -5.14
N PRO A 443 4.78 -9.81 -6.46
CA PRO A 443 4.21 -8.91 -7.45
C PRO A 443 2.68 -8.87 -7.36
N CYS A 444 2.09 -7.78 -7.87
CA CYS A 444 0.64 -7.65 -7.99
C CYS A 444 0.10 -8.64 -9.04
N VAL A 445 -0.19 -9.87 -8.61
CA VAL A 445 -0.95 -10.84 -9.41
C VAL A 445 -2.32 -10.22 -9.69
N GLU A 446 -2.63 -10.04 -10.98
CA GLU A 446 -3.97 -9.60 -11.40
C GLU A 446 -5.02 -10.48 -10.73
N SER A 447 -5.91 -9.86 -9.95
CA SER A 447 -6.94 -10.62 -9.25
C SER A 447 -7.82 -11.31 -10.30
N PRO A 448 -7.99 -12.65 -10.25
CA PRO A 448 -8.75 -13.37 -11.26
C PRO A 448 -10.15 -12.77 -11.33
N VAL A 449 -10.54 -12.33 -12.54
CA VAL A 449 -11.74 -11.51 -12.77
C VAL A 449 -12.94 -12.19 -12.12
N VAL A 450 -13.40 -11.61 -11.00
CA VAL A 450 -14.53 -12.14 -10.26
C VAL A 450 -15.75 -12.02 -11.17
N SER A 451 -16.17 -13.17 -11.71
CA SER A 451 -17.30 -13.25 -12.65
C SER A 451 -18.49 -12.51 -12.05
N PRO A 452 -19.21 -11.65 -12.80
CA PRO A 452 -20.21 -10.77 -12.21
C PRO A 452 -21.32 -11.54 -11.51
N ARG A 453 -21.18 -11.72 -10.17
CA ARG A 453 -22.24 -12.23 -9.32
C ARG A 453 -23.44 -11.33 -9.58
N ARG A 454 -24.52 -11.90 -10.13
CA ARG A 454 -25.77 -11.18 -10.41
C ARG A 454 -26.15 -10.40 -9.14
N ARG A 455 -25.90 -9.08 -9.12
CA ARG A 455 -26.31 -8.22 -8.02
C ARG A 455 -27.79 -8.49 -7.81
N ARG A 456 -28.20 -9.00 -6.64
CA ARG A 456 -29.61 -8.97 -6.25
C ARG A 456 -30.02 -7.51 -6.45
N LYS A 457 -31.06 -7.26 -7.24
CA LYS A 457 -31.58 -5.90 -7.41
C LYS A 457 -32.05 -5.43 -6.04
N SER A 458 -31.16 -4.73 -5.33
CA SER A 458 -31.55 -3.83 -4.27
C SER A 458 -32.65 -2.95 -4.86
N ARG A 459 -33.73 -2.74 -4.12
CA ARG A 459 -34.66 -1.68 -4.51
C ARG A 459 -33.86 -0.39 -4.38
N ASP A 460 -33.63 0.29 -5.49
CA ASP A 460 -33.03 1.63 -5.51
C ASP A 460 -33.91 2.56 -4.67
N HIS A 461 -33.58 2.66 -3.39
CA HIS A 461 -34.11 3.70 -2.52
C HIS A 461 -33.48 4.98 -3.03
N LYS A 462 -34.22 5.70 -3.90
CA LYS A 462 -33.82 7.01 -4.42
C LYS A 462 -33.58 7.96 -3.25
N GLY A 463 -32.35 7.96 -2.75
CA GLY A 463 -31.90 8.81 -1.67
C GLY A 463 -32.09 10.26 -2.08
N ASP A 464 -32.76 11.02 -1.24
CA ASP A 464 -32.90 12.44 -1.47
C ASP A 464 -31.54 13.08 -1.16
N LEU A 465 -30.81 13.51 -2.20
CA LEU A 465 -29.43 14.00 -2.13
C LEU A 465 -29.20 15.00 -0.98
N LEU A 466 -30.21 15.82 -0.65
CA LEU A 466 -30.20 16.82 0.43
C LEU A 466 -30.31 16.23 1.86
N ARG A 467 -30.27 14.90 2.00
CA ARG A 467 -30.18 14.18 3.29
C ARG A 467 -28.76 13.73 3.63
N LEU A 468 -27.86 13.73 2.67
CA LEU A 468 -26.45 13.39 2.84
C LEU A 468 -25.71 14.56 3.53
N ASP A 469 -24.60 14.30 4.22
CA ASP A 469 -23.69 15.38 4.61
C ASP A 469 -22.70 15.71 3.48
N PRO A 470 -22.42 16.99 3.20
CA PRO A 470 -21.39 17.37 2.23
C PRO A 470 -19.97 16.92 2.60
N THR A 471 -19.70 16.64 3.89
CA THR A 471 -18.42 16.12 4.40
C THR A 471 -18.27 14.66 4.02
N ASP A 472 -19.21 13.81 4.44
CA ASP A 472 -19.22 12.37 4.17
C ASP A 472 -19.07 12.10 2.66
N LEU A 473 -19.77 12.87 1.82
CA LEU A 473 -19.67 12.73 0.36
C LEU A 473 -18.32 13.17 -0.20
N ALA A 474 -17.71 14.24 0.32
CA ALA A 474 -16.37 14.67 -0.06
C ALA A 474 -15.28 13.69 0.40
N GLU A 475 -15.45 13.04 1.55
CA GLU A 475 -14.55 12.00 2.06
C GLU A 475 -14.58 10.76 1.17
N GLN A 476 -15.78 10.25 0.86
CA GLN A 476 -15.95 9.08 -0.03
C GLN A 476 -15.42 9.35 -1.46
N LEU A 477 -15.63 10.56 -1.99
CA LEU A 477 -15.03 10.98 -3.26
C LEU A 477 -13.50 10.99 -3.19
N SER A 478 -12.91 11.51 -2.12
CA SER A 478 -11.46 11.59 -1.95
C SER A 478 -10.80 10.22 -1.82
N LEU A 479 -11.42 9.29 -1.10
CA LEU A 479 -10.96 7.91 -1.00
C LEU A 479 -11.04 7.18 -2.34
N PHE A 480 -12.19 7.25 -3.02
CA PHE A 480 -12.40 6.61 -4.32
C PHE A 480 -11.43 7.13 -5.40
N GLU A 481 -11.30 8.45 -5.52
CA GLU A 481 -10.41 9.05 -6.52
C GLU A 481 -8.93 8.81 -6.20
N TYR A 482 -8.53 8.78 -4.93
CA TYR A 482 -7.17 8.39 -4.53
C TYR A 482 -6.85 6.93 -4.92
N THR A 483 -7.80 6.01 -4.78
CA THR A 483 -7.64 4.59 -5.18
C THR A 483 -7.44 4.39 -6.68
N LEU A 484 -7.87 5.35 -7.52
CA LEU A 484 -7.60 5.35 -8.96
C LEU A 484 -6.31 6.14 -9.30
N TYR A 485 -6.13 7.32 -8.70
CA TYR A 485 -4.94 8.16 -8.86
C TYR A 485 -3.64 7.45 -8.49
N SER A 486 -3.63 6.65 -7.42
CA SER A 486 -2.46 5.87 -6.97
C SER A 486 -2.04 4.75 -7.92
N LYS A 487 -2.84 4.42 -8.94
CA LYS A 487 -2.53 3.43 -10.00
C LYS A 487 -1.97 4.06 -11.28
N VAL A 488 -2.03 5.38 -11.42
CA VAL A 488 -1.53 6.07 -12.61
C VAL A 488 -0.01 6.01 -12.64
N THR A 489 0.57 5.34 -13.63
CA THR A 489 2.02 5.24 -13.78
C THR A 489 2.60 6.40 -14.62
N PRO A 490 3.92 6.66 -14.55
CA PRO A 490 4.58 7.52 -15.53
C PRO A 490 4.40 7.04 -16.97
N GLN A 491 4.35 5.71 -17.19
CA GLN A 491 4.13 5.13 -18.51
C GLN A 491 2.69 5.35 -19.02
N ASP A 492 1.65 5.27 -18.17
CA ASP A 492 0.28 5.70 -18.54
C ASP A 492 0.29 7.13 -19.11
N CYS A 493 1.07 8.03 -18.51
CA CYS A 493 1.15 9.44 -18.92
C CYS A 493 1.89 9.62 -20.26
N LEU A 494 2.98 8.88 -20.49
CA LEU A 494 3.73 8.89 -21.75
C LEU A 494 2.98 8.19 -22.89
N ILE A 495 2.27 7.10 -22.58
CA ILE A 495 1.35 6.42 -23.50
C ILE A 495 0.21 7.38 -23.87
N TYR A 496 -0.39 8.08 -22.90
CA TYR A 496 -1.41 9.09 -23.18
C TYR A 496 -0.90 10.21 -24.10
N ALA A 497 0.33 10.70 -23.88
CA ALA A 497 0.96 11.70 -24.73
C ALA A 497 1.02 11.25 -26.21
N LYS A 498 1.36 9.99 -26.48
CA LYS A 498 1.36 9.44 -27.85
C LYS A 498 -0.07 9.12 -28.34
N SER A 499 -0.77 8.27 -27.60
CA SER A 499 -2.06 7.63 -27.93
C SER A 499 -3.01 7.62 -26.73
N PRO A 500 -3.82 8.68 -26.51
CA PRO A 500 -4.67 8.86 -25.33
C PRO A 500 -5.54 7.66 -24.93
N GLN A 501 -6.06 6.89 -25.90
CA GLN A 501 -6.95 5.76 -25.66
C GLN A 501 -6.26 4.56 -24.96
N LEU A 502 -4.93 4.47 -24.96
CA LEU A 502 -4.16 3.31 -24.50
C LEU A 502 -3.63 3.42 -23.06
N ALA A 503 -4.04 4.43 -22.29
CA ALA A 503 -3.61 4.67 -20.91
C ALA A 503 -4.73 4.30 -19.90
N PRO A 504 -4.94 3.01 -19.57
CA PRO A 504 -6.15 2.56 -18.89
C PRO A 504 -6.32 3.13 -17.47
N ASN A 505 -5.24 3.25 -16.67
CA ASN A 505 -5.35 3.75 -15.30
C ASN A 505 -5.66 5.25 -15.30
N LEU A 506 -4.97 6.00 -16.15
CA LEU A 506 -5.17 7.44 -16.31
C LEU A 506 -6.56 7.75 -16.88
N ASN A 507 -7.05 6.97 -17.85
CA ASN A 507 -8.40 7.15 -18.41
C ASN A 507 -9.49 6.77 -17.39
N ALA A 508 -9.30 5.71 -16.61
CA ALA A 508 -10.22 5.34 -15.52
C ALA A 508 -10.30 6.42 -14.44
N PHE A 509 -9.17 7.06 -14.11
CA PHE A 509 -9.14 8.22 -13.21
C PHE A 509 -9.80 9.46 -13.84
N CYS A 510 -9.45 9.85 -15.07
CA CYS A 510 -10.05 11.02 -15.72
C CYS A 510 -11.57 10.87 -15.89
N ALA A 511 -12.07 9.64 -16.07
CA ALA A 511 -13.50 9.38 -16.17
C ALA A 511 -14.28 9.67 -14.86
N THR A 512 -13.65 9.79 -13.68
CA THR A 512 -14.36 10.18 -12.45
C THR A 512 -14.86 11.61 -12.54
N HIS A 513 -14.01 12.52 -13.02
CA HIS A 513 -14.29 13.95 -13.17
C HIS A 513 -15.55 14.18 -14.01
N ASP A 514 -15.63 13.58 -15.20
CA ASP A 514 -16.73 13.79 -16.13
C ASP A 514 -18.03 13.12 -15.66
N LYS A 515 -17.93 11.99 -14.95
CA LYS A 515 -19.09 11.29 -14.36
C LYS A 515 -19.64 12.04 -13.15
N LEU A 516 -18.77 12.58 -12.30
CA LEU A 516 -19.16 13.46 -11.19
C LEU A 516 -19.80 14.74 -11.73
N ALA A 517 -19.18 15.40 -12.70
CA ALA A 517 -19.72 16.62 -13.30
C ALA A 517 -21.09 16.38 -13.98
N SER A 518 -21.25 15.23 -14.64
CA SER A 518 -22.52 14.80 -15.23
C SER A 518 -23.58 14.52 -14.16
N TRP A 519 -23.24 13.83 -13.07
CA TRP A 519 -24.14 13.53 -11.96
C TRP A 519 -24.62 14.80 -11.25
N VAL A 520 -23.72 15.75 -11.00
CA VAL A 520 -24.03 17.08 -10.44
C VAL A 520 -25.02 17.81 -11.34
N THR A 521 -24.70 17.93 -12.63
CA THR A 521 -25.54 18.58 -13.65
C THR A 521 -26.93 17.95 -13.71
N PHE A 522 -27.01 16.61 -13.77
CA PHE A 522 -28.26 15.86 -13.77
C PHE A 522 -29.08 16.09 -12.49
N SER A 523 -28.44 16.04 -11.31
CA SER A 523 -29.13 16.20 -10.02
C SER A 523 -29.75 17.60 -9.86
N VAL A 524 -29.13 18.65 -10.40
CA VAL A 524 -29.71 20.00 -10.43
C VAL A 524 -30.89 20.04 -11.41
N LEU A 525 -30.73 19.55 -12.64
CA LEU A 525 -31.77 19.63 -13.67
C LEU A 525 -33.00 18.75 -13.37
N ASN A 526 -32.83 17.61 -12.71
CA ASN A 526 -33.92 16.70 -12.32
C ASN A 526 -34.73 17.21 -11.11
N ASN A 527 -34.37 18.34 -10.49
CA ASN A 527 -35.19 18.99 -9.47
C ASN A 527 -36.09 20.06 -10.10
N GLU A 528 -37.38 19.76 -10.29
CA GLU A 528 -38.36 20.70 -10.87
C GLU A 528 -38.63 21.92 -9.96
N ALA A 529 -38.77 21.67 -8.65
CA ALA A 529 -39.08 22.70 -7.66
C ALA A 529 -37.92 23.69 -7.45
N LEU A 530 -38.19 24.99 -7.61
CA LEU A 530 -37.19 26.06 -7.64
C LEU A 530 -36.29 26.09 -6.39
N GLY A 531 -36.88 26.09 -5.20
CA GLY A 531 -36.15 26.08 -3.93
C GLY A 531 -35.24 24.87 -3.79
N LYS A 532 -35.81 23.66 -3.94
CA LYS A 532 -35.05 22.40 -3.87
C LYS A 532 -33.90 22.32 -4.88
N ARG A 533 -34.07 22.91 -6.07
CA ARG A 533 -33.00 23.02 -7.08
C ARG A 533 -31.89 23.99 -6.66
N ALA A 534 -32.23 25.11 -6.01
CA ALA A 534 -31.25 26.01 -5.42
C ALA A 534 -30.53 25.36 -4.22
N ASP A 535 -31.25 24.67 -3.33
CA ASP A 535 -30.68 23.87 -2.24
C ASP A 535 -29.68 22.81 -2.76
N THR A 536 -29.96 22.23 -3.93
CA THR A 536 -29.08 21.26 -4.60
C THR A 536 -27.78 21.89 -5.10
N ILE A 537 -27.83 23.11 -5.63
CA ILE A 537 -26.63 23.88 -5.97
C ILE A 537 -25.85 24.24 -4.69
N ASP A 538 -26.52 24.76 -3.65
CA ASP A 538 -25.90 25.08 -2.36
C ASP A 538 -25.32 23.85 -1.63
N PHE A 539 -25.87 22.66 -1.87
CA PHE A 539 -25.28 21.39 -1.42
C PHE A 539 -23.98 21.10 -2.15
N TRP A 540 -23.96 21.11 -3.48
CA TRP A 540 -22.74 20.83 -4.26
C TRP A 540 -21.62 21.84 -4.04
N ILE A 541 -21.95 23.11 -3.79
CA ILE A 541 -20.96 24.12 -3.39
C ILE A 541 -20.31 23.74 -2.05
N LYS A 542 -21.08 23.26 -1.06
CA LYS A 542 -20.51 22.76 0.21
C LYS A 542 -19.61 21.54 0.00
N VAL A 543 -19.97 20.61 -0.90
CA VAL A 543 -19.11 19.46 -1.23
C VAL A 543 -17.80 19.95 -1.83
N ALA A 544 -17.82 20.94 -2.73
CA ALA A 544 -16.61 21.51 -3.32
C ALA A 544 -15.72 22.24 -2.28
N GLU A 545 -16.33 22.98 -1.34
CA GLU A 545 -15.62 23.56 -0.18
C GLU A 545 -14.95 22.48 0.68
N LYS A 546 -15.59 21.32 0.86
CA LYS A 546 -15.05 20.18 1.62
C LYS A 546 -13.93 19.45 0.87
N CYS A 547 -14.12 19.12 -0.41
CA CYS A 547 -13.08 18.53 -1.27
C CYS A 547 -11.80 19.38 -1.28
N ARG A 548 -11.94 20.71 -1.40
CA ARG A 548 -10.80 21.65 -1.31
C ARG A 548 -10.04 21.51 0.01
N ASN A 549 -10.76 21.46 1.14
CA ASN A 549 -10.14 21.38 2.46
C ASN A 549 -9.53 19.99 2.77
N MET A 550 -9.88 18.97 1.98
CA MET A 550 -9.26 17.64 1.98
C MET A 550 -8.11 17.48 0.96
N ASN A 551 -7.73 18.55 0.25
CA ASN A 551 -6.84 18.52 -0.91
C ASN A 551 -7.28 17.57 -2.04
N ASN A 552 -8.57 17.20 -2.12
CA ASN A 552 -9.11 16.58 -3.33
C ASN A 552 -9.51 17.70 -4.30
N PHE A 553 -8.55 18.09 -5.13
CA PHE A 553 -8.76 19.11 -6.14
C PHE A 553 -9.38 18.54 -7.42
N ALA A 554 -9.35 17.22 -7.65
CA ALA A 554 -10.02 16.57 -8.78
C ALA A 554 -11.55 16.69 -8.68
N SER A 555 -12.16 16.22 -7.59
CA SER A 555 -13.59 16.42 -7.33
C SER A 555 -13.98 17.89 -7.21
N MET A 556 -13.15 18.72 -6.57
CA MET A 556 -13.38 20.17 -6.51
C MET A 556 -13.52 20.76 -7.93
N SER A 557 -12.60 20.40 -8.84
CA SER A 557 -12.61 20.86 -10.24
C SER A 557 -13.85 20.36 -11.00
N ALA A 558 -14.25 19.10 -10.83
CA ALA A 558 -15.44 18.53 -11.45
C ALA A 558 -16.73 19.26 -11.01
N LEU A 559 -16.84 19.55 -9.71
CA LEU A 559 -17.97 20.26 -9.10
C LEU A 559 -18.06 21.70 -9.60
N ILE A 560 -16.93 22.42 -9.65
CA ILE A 560 -16.85 23.77 -10.24
C ILE A 560 -17.28 23.73 -11.71
N THR A 561 -16.72 22.80 -12.49
CA THR A 561 -16.97 22.68 -13.94
C THR A 561 -18.45 22.42 -14.26
N ALA A 562 -19.13 21.57 -13.47
CA ALA A 562 -20.55 21.31 -13.62
C ALA A 562 -21.43 22.53 -13.30
N LEU A 563 -21.18 23.18 -12.15
CA LEU A 563 -21.99 24.31 -11.69
C LEU A 563 -21.77 25.57 -12.54
N SER A 564 -20.55 25.79 -13.03
CA SER A 564 -20.18 26.88 -13.93
C SER A 564 -20.52 26.61 -15.41
N SER A 565 -21.03 25.42 -15.75
CA SER A 565 -21.45 25.09 -17.11
C SER A 565 -22.57 26.01 -17.63
N VAL A 566 -22.62 26.22 -18.94
CA VAL A 566 -23.70 27.02 -19.60
C VAL A 566 -25.09 26.44 -19.29
N VAL A 567 -25.19 25.12 -19.08
CA VAL A 567 -26.45 24.42 -18.82
C VAL A 567 -27.06 24.81 -17.46
N ILE A 568 -26.21 25.04 -16.45
CA ILE A 568 -26.62 25.42 -15.08
C ILE A 568 -26.59 26.94 -14.89
N THR A 569 -25.59 27.66 -15.38
CA THR A 569 -25.45 29.13 -15.20
C THR A 569 -26.60 29.94 -15.82
N ARG A 570 -27.22 29.45 -16.92
CA ARG A 570 -28.43 30.02 -17.53
C ARG A 570 -29.70 29.95 -16.67
N LEU A 571 -29.69 29.20 -15.55
CA LEU A 571 -30.85 29.02 -14.68
C LEU A 571 -31.06 30.24 -13.75
N HIS A 572 -31.14 31.45 -14.30
CA HIS A 572 -31.05 32.72 -13.57
C HIS A 572 -32.01 32.83 -12.37
N LEU A 573 -33.26 32.38 -12.52
CA LEU A 573 -34.24 32.33 -11.41
C LEU A 573 -33.81 31.41 -10.26
N THR A 574 -33.09 30.33 -10.56
CA THR A 574 -32.53 29.42 -9.55
C THR A 574 -31.35 30.08 -8.85
N TRP A 575 -30.43 30.70 -9.59
CA TRP A 575 -29.28 31.42 -9.02
C TRP A 575 -29.67 32.59 -8.13
N ALA A 576 -30.82 33.23 -8.35
CA ALA A 576 -31.37 34.24 -7.45
C ALA A 576 -31.79 33.68 -6.06
N HIS A 577 -31.86 32.36 -5.90
CA HIS A 577 -32.19 31.66 -4.66
C HIS A 577 -30.99 30.85 -4.08
N VAL A 578 -29.83 30.85 -4.73
CA VAL A 578 -28.62 30.12 -4.29
C VAL A 578 -27.85 30.98 -3.30
N GLY A 579 -27.74 30.56 -2.04
CA GLY A 579 -27.12 31.35 -0.97
C GLY A 579 -25.59 31.40 -1.02
N ARG A 580 -24.93 30.42 -1.66
CA ARG A 580 -23.46 30.25 -1.65
C ARG A 580 -22.77 30.63 -2.95
N LYS A 581 -23.41 31.43 -3.82
CA LYS A 581 -22.82 31.80 -5.11
C LYS A 581 -21.41 32.41 -4.96
N THR A 582 -21.20 33.30 -3.99
CA THR A 582 -19.90 33.91 -3.71
C THR A 582 -18.82 32.89 -3.30
N ASN A 583 -19.19 31.76 -2.67
CA ASN A 583 -18.28 30.66 -2.37
C ASN A 583 -17.87 29.93 -3.66
N LEU A 584 -18.79 29.71 -4.61
CA LEU A 584 -18.45 29.17 -5.93
C LEU A 584 -17.59 30.14 -6.74
N ASP A 585 -17.88 31.44 -6.71
CA ASP A 585 -17.08 32.47 -7.37
C ASP A 585 -15.64 32.54 -6.78
N ALA A 586 -15.49 32.25 -5.49
CA ALA A 586 -14.18 32.14 -4.83
C ALA A 586 -13.44 30.83 -5.17
N LEU A 587 -14.13 29.71 -5.26
CA LEU A 587 -13.58 28.41 -5.66
C LEU A 587 -13.16 28.37 -7.13
N SER A 588 -13.94 29.02 -8.02
CA SER A 588 -13.73 28.99 -9.48
C SER A 588 -12.36 29.52 -9.91
N LYS A 589 -11.74 30.37 -9.10
CA LYS A 589 -10.37 30.90 -9.29
C LYS A 589 -9.30 29.80 -9.35
N TYR A 590 -9.55 28.64 -8.75
CA TYR A 590 -8.66 27.48 -8.83
C TYR A 590 -8.86 26.65 -10.10
N ASN A 591 -9.88 26.93 -10.91
CA ASN A 591 -10.11 26.33 -12.22
C ASN A 591 -9.78 27.27 -13.39
N GLU A 592 -9.35 28.50 -13.10
CA GLU A 592 -8.94 29.44 -14.15
C GLU A 592 -7.62 29.00 -14.83
N PRO A 593 -7.57 28.89 -16.16
CA PRO A 593 -6.32 28.62 -16.89
C PRO A 593 -5.34 29.80 -16.87
N SER A 594 -5.77 30.96 -16.35
CA SER A 594 -5.00 32.19 -16.14
C SER A 594 -3.57 31.92 -15.63
N GLY A 595 -2.57 32.40 -16.37
CA GLY A 595 -1.15 32.21 -16.02
C GLY A 595 -0.68 30.74 -16.03
N GLY A 596 -1.32 29.87 -16.81
CA GLY A 596 -1.05 28.43 -16.81
C GLY A 596 -1.57 27.75 -15.54
N PHE A 597 -2.78 28.13 -15.08
CA PHE A 597 -3.39 27.70 -13.82
C PHE A 597 -2.57 28.08 -12.57
N ALA A 598 -1.99 29.28 -12.53
CA ALA A 598 -1.08 29.70 -11.46
C ALA A 598 -1.69 29.61 -10.05
N ALA A 599 -2.97 29.93 -9.90
CA ALA A 599 -3.69 29.83 -8.63
C ALA A 599 -3.85 28.37 -8.13
N PHE A 600 -4.08 27.43 -9.04
CA PHE A 600 -4.10 26.00 -8.74
C PHE A 600 -2.72 25.48 -8.35
N ARG A 601 -1.68 25.83 -9.13
CA ARG A 601 -0.30 25.36 -8.84
C ARG A 601 0.18 25.86 -7.47
N ASN A 602 -0.20 27.06 -7.05
CA ASN A 602 0.04 27.58 -5.70
C ASN A 602 -0.77 26.84 -4.62
N LEU A 603 -2.05 26.51 -4.88
CA LEU A 603 -2.86 25.71 -3.96
C LEU A 603 -2.26 24.31 -3.76
N GLN A 604 -1.87 23.62 -4.85
CA GLN A 604 -1.25 22.30 -4.78
C GLN A 604 0.18 22.35 -4.23
N SER A 605 0.96 23.41 -4.50
CA SER A 605 2.32 23.52 -3.94
C SER A 605 2.32 23.50 -2.42
N ASN A 606 1.31 24.16 -1.83
CA ASN A 606 1.13 24.35 -0.39
C ASN A 606 0.23 23.27 0.26
N ALA A 607 -0.14 22.21 -0.48
CA ALA A 607 -0.98 21.12 0.03
C ALA A 607 -0.15 20.14 0.89
N GLU A 608 -0.29 20.26 2.21
CA GLU A 608 0.28 19.35 3.21
C GLU A 608 -0.52 18.05 3.31
N GLY A 609 0.16 16.93 3.62
CA GLY A 609 -0.48 15.62 3.77
C GLY A 609 -0.96 14.99 2.43
N PRO A 610 -2.07 14.23 2.44
CA PRO A 610 -2.63 13.59 1.25
C PRO A 610 -3.24 14.62 0.30
N CYS A 611 -3.30 14.29 -1.00
CA CYS A 611 -3.87 15.15 -2.04
C CYS A 611 -4.22 14.34 -3.30
N VAL A 612 -5.35 14.66 -3.92
CA VAL A 612 -5.73 14.19 -5.26
C VAL A 612 -5.71 15.40 -6.22
N PRO A 613 -4.71 15.52 -7.12
CA PRO A 613 -4.58 16.68 -8.00
C PRO A 613 -5.59 16.64 -9.15
N PHE A 614 -6.00 17.81 -9.63
CA PHE A 614 -6.70 17.93 -10.90
C PHE A 614 -5.74 17.70 -12.07
N VAL A 615 -5.67 16.45 -12.57
CA VAL A 615 -4.72 16.06 -13.61
C VAL A 615 -4.94 16.75 -14.96
N GLY A 616 -6.16 17.22 -15.26
CA GLY A 616 -6.50 17.83 -16.55
C GLY A 616 -5.59 19.02 -16.94
N MET A 617 -5.11 19.78 -15.96
CA MET A 617 -4.07 20.79 -16.16
C MET A 617 -2.76 20.16 -16.68
N TYR A 618 -2.24 19.15 -15.98
CA TYR A 618 -0.99 18.48 -16.36
C TYR A 618 -1.10 17.72 -17.68
N LEU A 619 -2.27 17.16 -18.02
CA LEU A 619 -2.51 16.57 -19.34
C LEU A 619 -2.50 17.61 -20.46
N THR A 620 -2.94 18.83 -20.17
CA THR A 620 -2.83 19.98 -21.08
C THR A 620 -1.36 20.40 -21.27
N ASP A 621 -0.56 20.44 -20.20
CA ASP A 621 0.89 20.69 -20.27
C ASP A 621 1.63 19.60 -21.10
N ILE A 622 1.26 18.33 -20.92
CA ILE A 622 1.80 17.17 -21.67
C ILE A 622 1.45 17.27 -23.17
N ALA A 623 0.22 17.66 -23.50
CA ALA A 623 -0.23 17.87 -24.88
C ALA A 623 0.48 19.07 -25.53
N HIS A 624 0.57 20.22 -24.87
CA HIS A 624 1.36 21.35 -25.37
C HIS A 624 2.83 20.97 -25.59
N THR A 625 3.42 20.16 -24.71
CA THR A 625 4.80 19.65 -24.87
C THR A 625 4.93 18.69 -26.07
N LYS A 626 3.88 17.91 -26.38
CA LYS A 626 3.83 17.06 -27.58
C LYS A 626 3.87 17.90 -28.85
N ASP A 627 3.06 18.95 -28.89
CA ASP A 627 2.81 19.76 -30.09
C ASP A 627 3.88 20.86 -30.29
N GLN A 628 4.61 21.25 -29.25
CA GLN A 628 5.68 22.26 -29.30
C GLN A 628 7.01 21.71 -29.86
N PHE A 629 7.26 20.40 -29.73
CA PHE A 629 8.56 19.79 -30.03
C PHE A 629 8.39 18.54 -30.89
N GLU A 630 9.16 18.41 -31.96
CA GLU A 630 9.27 17.13 -32.68
C GLU A 630 9.88 16.03 -31.82
N ASP A 631 9.65 14.76 -32.19
CA ASP A 631 10.28 13.65 -31.47
C ASP A 631 11.78 13.49 -31.81
N VAL A 632 12.18 13.86 -33.04
CA VAL A 632 13.53 13.72 -33.61
C VAL A 632 13.83 14.94 -34.49
N GLU A 633 15.09 15.39 -34.55
CA GLU A 633 15.56 16.45 -35.48
C GLU A 633 15.92 15.90 -36.87
N ASP A 634 16.04 16.77 -37.88
CA ASP A 634 16.37 16.40 -39.27
C ASP A 634 17.67 15.59 -39.44
N ASP A 635 18.63 15.72 -38.50
CA ASP A 635 19.88 14.96 -38.49
C ASP A 635 19.83 13.67 -37.64
N GLY A 636 18.62 13.21 -37.30
CA GLY A 636 18.36 11.94 -36.61
C GLY A 636 18.50 11.98 -35.08
N ARG A 637 18.74 13.16 -34.49
CA ARG A 637 18.89 13.31 -33.03
C ARG A 637 17.56 13.29 -32.31
N ILE A 638 17.45 12.49 -31.24
CA ILE A 638 16.30 12.49 -30.35
C ILE A 638 16.21 13.85 -29.64
N VAL A 639 15.04 14.49 -29.69
CA VAL A 639 14.78 15.74 -28.97
C VAL A 639 14.58 15.43 -27.48
N PHE A 640 15.65 15.57 -26.69
CA PHE A 640 15.66 15.21 -25.27
C PHE A 640 14.96 16.26 -24.39
N ILE A 641 15.00 17.55 -24.75
CA ILE A 641 14.29 18.61 -24.01
C ILE A 641 12.77 18.35 -23.91
N LYS A 642 12.17 17.71 -24.92
CA LYS A 642 10.77 17.24 -24.90
C LYS A 642 10.53 16.20 -23.80
N ARG A 643 11.46 15.26 -23.65
CA ARG A 643 11.42 14.21 -22.62
C ARG A 643 11.62 14.80 -21.22
N GLN A 644 12.54 15.74 -21.07
CA GLN A 644 12.74 16.50 -19.82
C GLN A 644 11.47 17.26 -19.41
N ARG A 645 10.79 17.95 -20.33
CA ARG A 645 9.51 18.64 -20.04
C ARG A 645 8.39 17.68 -19.63
N TRP A 646 8.28 16.52 -20.28
CA TRP A 646 7.35 15.46 -19.83
C TRP A 646 7.73 14.93 -18.44
N TYR A 647 9.01 14.69 -18.15
CA TYR A 647 9.49 14.27 -16.83
C TYR A 647 9.15 15.27 -15.71
N GLU A 648 9.45 16.55 -15.91
CA GLU A 648 9.13 17.64 -14.97
C GLU A 648 7.61 17.68 -14.68
N THR A 649 6.80 17.58 -15.73
CA THR A 649 5.33 17.65 -15.64
C THR A 649 4.72 16.44 -14.93
N ILE A 650 5.14 15.22 -15.32
CA ILE A 650 4.64 13.95 -14.77
C ILE A 650 5.07 13.79 -13.30
N THR A 651 6.33 14.12 -12.97
CA THR A 651 6.83 14.07 -11.59
C THR A 651 6.04 15.00 -10.67
N GLN A 652 5.80 16.24 -11.09
CA GLN A 652 5.01 17.21 -10.31
C GLN A 652 3.51 16.85 -10.25
N MET A 653 2.98 16.14 -11.25
CA MET A 653 1.62 15.58 -11.19
C MET A 653 1.51 14.47 -10.15
N LEU A 654 2.39 13.46 -10.19
CA LEU A 654 2.28 12.22 -9.41
C LEU A 654 2.85 12.33 -7.98
N ARG A 655 3.53 13.41 -7.62
CA ARG A 655 4.25 13.63 -6.34
C ARG A 655 3.48 13.29 -5.05
N HIS A 656 2.14 13.29 -5.07
CA HIS A 656 1.30 13.01 -3.90
C HIS A 656 0.93 11.52 -3.74
N GLN A 657 1.25 10.62 -4.68
CA GLN A 657 0.93 9.19 -4.60
C GLN A 657 1.57 8.45 -3.40
N LEU A 658 2.62 9.01 -2.81
CA LEU A 658 3.27 8.46 -1.60
C LEU A 658 2.61 8.94 -0.29
N LYS A 659 1.53 9.74 -0.37
CA LYS A 659 0.82 10.31 0.79
C LYS A 659 -0.66 9.88 0.79
N PRO A 660 -0.99 8.66 1.27
CA PRO A 660 -2.36 8.21 1.40
C PRO A 660 -3.13 9.00 2.46
N TYR A 661 -4.46 9.02 2.34
CA TYR A 661 -5.32 9.51 3.41
C TYR A 661 -5.12 8.63 4.66
N ASN A 662 -4.76 9.25 5.78
CA ASN A 662 -4.38 8.58 7.02
C ASN A 662 -5.58 8.26 7.90
N ILE A 663 -5.43 7.21 8.71
CA ILE A 663 -6.56 6.48 9.27
C ILE A 663 -6.25 6.03 10.71
N GLY A 664 -7.30 5.94 11.52
CA GLY A 664 -7.25 5.41 12.89
C GLY A 664 -6.98 3.90 12.95
N GLU A 665 -6.73 3.40 14.15
CA GLU A 665 -6.76 1.96 14.44
C GLU A 665 -7.65 1.73 15.66
N LYS A 666 -7.22 2.19 16.85
CA LYS A 666 -8.09 2.32 18.02
C LYS A 666 -8.94 3.61 17.94
N ILE A 667 -10.21 3.47 18.29
CA ILE A 667 -11.13 4.57 18.58
C ILE A 667 -11.76 4.41 19.97
N VAL A 668 -12.06 5.53 20.64
CA VAL A 668 -12.68 5.56 21.98
C VAL A 668 -13.80 6.61 22.01
N LEU A 669 -14.98 6.24 22.49
CA LEU A 669 -16.15 7.12 22.55
C LEU A 669 -16.31 7.75 23.94
N HIS A 670 -16.30 9.09 24.00
CA HIS A 670 -16.69 9.82 25.20
C HIS A 670 -18.22 10.00 25.25
N HIS A 671 -18.91 8.98 25.76
CA HIS A 671 -20.39 8.82 25.80
C HIS A 671 -21.16 10.11 26.11
N THR A 672 -20.74 10.85 27.14
CA THR A 672 -21.38 12.10 27.58
C THR A 672 -21.54 13.11 26.44
N THR A 673 -20.50 13.36 25.64
CA THR A 673 -20.58 14.32 24.52
C THR A 673 -20.81 13.67 23.16
N GLY A 674 -20.48 12.39 22.97
CA GLY A 674 -20.48 11.73 21.66
C GLY A 674 -19.26 12.07 20.81
N ASN A 675 -18.18 12.56 21.44
CA ASN A 675 -16.88 12.76 20.77
C ASN A 675 -16.17 11.40 20.67
N VAL A 676 -15.75 11.01 19.48
CA VAL A 676 -14.87 9.85 19.26
C VAL A 676 -13.43 10.34 19.17
N TYR A 677 -12.57 9.82 20.04
CA TYR A 677 -11.12 10.03 20.04
C TYR A 677 -10.45 8.94 19.21
N MET A 678 -9.42 9.28 18.44
CA MET A 678 -8.81 8.40 17.43
C MET A 678 -7.29 8.47 17.47
N ALA A 679 -6.63 7.31 17.47
CA ALA A 679 -5.18 7.16 17.36
C ALA A 679 -4.81 6.79 15.90
N CYS A 680 -4.28 7.76 15.14
CA CYS A 680 -4.09 7.66 13.70
C CYS A 680 -2.62 7.50 13.29
N SER A 681 -2.36 6.77 12.20
CA SER A 681 -1.04 6.71 11.56
C SER A 681 -1.13 6.24 10.10
N THR A 682 0.02 6.06 9.43
CA THR A 682 0.07 5.49 8.07
C THR A 682 -0.05 3.95 8.07
N LEU A 683 -0.65 3.38 7.02
CA LEU A 683 -0.67 1.92 6.81
C LEU A 683 0.73 1.30 6.80
N LYS A 684 1.75 2.00 6.27
CA LYS A 684 3.16 1.53 6.30
C LYS A 684 3.71 1.45 7.73
N GLN A 685 3.40 2.41 8.61
CA GLN A 685 3.77 2.33 10.03
C GLN A 685 3.03 1.23 10.78
N ARG A 686 1.73 1.04 10.52
CA ARG A 686 0.95 -0.07 11.08
C ARG A 686 1.57 -1.43 10.72
N PHE A 687 1.89 -1.64 9.44
CA PHE A 687 2.56 -2.85 8.98
C PHE A 687 3.96 -3.02 9.60
N HIS A 688 4.76 -1.94 9.68
CA HIS A 688 6.08 -1.98 10.31
C HIS A 688 6.05 -2.24 11.81
N ALA A 689 5.01 -1.83 12.54
CA ALA A 689 4.84 -2.15 13.96
C ALA A 689 4.62 -3.66 14.16
N LEU A 690 3.81 -4.29 13.31
CA LEU A 690 3.56 -5.74 13.29
C LEU A 690 4.77 -6.54 12.81
N HIS A 691 5.56 -5.99 11.88
CA HIS A 691 6.77 -6.63 11.33
C HIS A 691 7.98 -5.67 11.38
N PRO A 692 8.78 -5.71 12.47
CA PRO A 692 9.96 -4.88 12.63
C PRO A 692 10.92 -4.98 11.43
N SER A 693 11.21 -3.85 10.79
CA SER A 693 12.01 -3.76 9.57
C SER A 693 13.14 -2.72 9.72
N LYS A 694 14.14 -2.77 8.83
CA LYS A 694 15.19 -1.74 8.78
C LYS A 694 14.72 -0.44 8.12
N GLU A 695 13.69 -0.49 7.28
CA GLU A 695 13.10 0.69 6.62
C GLU A 695 12.27 1.54 7.59
N ALA A 696 11.83 0.97 8.71
CA ALA A 696 11.12 1.68 9.79
C ALA A 696 12.02 2.64 10.60
N THR A 697 13.31 2.78 10.26
CA THR A 697 14.29 3.58 11.02
C THR A 697 14.23 5.09 10.75
N ILE A 698 13.35 5.56 9.86
CA ILE A 698 13.12 6.99 9.62
C ILE A 698 11.87 7.45 10.42
N PRO A 699 12.04 8.04 11.61
CA PRO A 699 10.93 8.66 12.33
C PRO A 699 10.42 9.88 11.56
N SER A 700 9.10 9.98 11.38
CA SER A 700 8.44 11.15 10.80
C SER A 700 7.40 11.66 11.79
N SER A 701 7.67 12.82 12.41
CA SER A 701 6.82 13.44 13.43
C SER A 701 5.42 13.82 12.94
N GLU A 702 5.22 13.90 11.62
CA GLU A 702 3.95 14.30 10.99
C GLU A 702 2.94 13.16 10.84
N THR A 703 3.38 11.89 10.86
CA THR A 703 2.60 10.76 10.31
C THR A 703 1.72 10.03 11.33
N SER A 704 2.16 9.90 12.58
CA SER A 704 1.31 9.42 13.69
C SER A 704 0.73 10.60 14.48
N TYR A 705 -0.58 10.59 14.77
CA TYR A 705 -1.26 11.73 15.40
C TYR A 705 -2.56 11.35 16.12
N PHE A 706 -3.06 12.29 16.93
CA PHE A 706 -4.37 12.20 17.56
C PHE A 706 -5.40 13.05 16.85
N ALA A 707 -6.62 12.55 16.79
CA ALA A 707 -7.77 13.29 16.29
C ALA A 707 -9.02 13.03 17.13
N THR A 708 -10.00 13.93 17.00
CA THR A 708 -11.36 13.75 17.49
C THR A 708 -12.36 13.90 16.34
N HIS A 709 -13.46 13.14 16.37
CA HIS A 709 -14.65 13.34 15.57
C HIS A 709 -15.80 13.71 16.53
N SER A 710 -16.34 14.92 16.42
CA SER A 710 -17.49 15.37 17.23
C SER A 710 -18.85 14.98 16.61
N PRO A 711 -19.97 15.00 17.37
CA PRO A 711 -21.28 14.53 16.89
C PRO A 711 -21.85 15.22 15.64
N ASP A 712 -21.33 16.41 15.33
CA ASP A 712 -21.62 17.24 14.15
C ASP A 712 -20.84 16.81 12.90
N GLY A 713 -19.97 15.81 12.99
CA GLY A 713 -19.11 15.32 11.89
C GLY A 713 -17.77 16.04 11.77
N ARG A 714 -17.40 16.94 12.70
CA ARG A 714 -16.12 17.66 12.59
C ARG A 714 -14.93 16.82 13.07
N VAL A 715 -14.09 16.38 12.14
CA VAL A 715 -12.76 15.83 12.47
C VAL A 715 -11.81 16.97 12.85
N THR A 716 -11.07 16.81 13.95
CA THR A 716 -10.11 17.79 14.50
C THR A 716 -8.83 17.08 14.93
N ARG A 717 -7.70 17.33 14.24
CA ARG A 717 -6.36 16.88 14.68
C ARG A 717 -5.97 17.64 15.96
N LEU A 718 -5.40 16.92 16.93
CA LEU A 718 -4.95 17.47 18.21
C LEU A 718 -3.44 17.75 18.19
N SER A 719 -3.01 18.87 18.76
CA SER A 719 -1.59 19.17 18.96
C SER A 719 -1.07 18.53 20.25
N LEU A 720 0.07 17.85 20.18
CA LEU A 720 0.75 17.29 21.34
C LEU A 720 1.67 18.34 21.97
N GLU A 721 1.51 18.60 23.26
CA GLU A 721 2.37 19.50 24.03
C GLU A 721 3.28 18.68 24.95
N ASN A 722 4.52 19.12 25.15
CA ASN A 722 5.54 18.48 25.99
C ASN A 722 5.91 17.03 25.59
N PHE A 723 5.59 16.60 24.37
CA PHE A 723 5.82 15.24 23.88
C PHE A 723 6.91 15.19 22.81
N ASP A 724 7.80 14.19 22.88
CA ASP A 724 8.82 13.96 21.86
C ASP A 724 8.39 12.86 20.86
N MET A 725 8.21 13.27 19.61
CA MET A 725 7.89 12.39 18.48
C MET A 725 9.13 11.74 17.83
N SER A 726 10.36 12.09 18.26
CA SER A 726 11.61 11.73 17.56
C SER A 726 11.85 10.22 17.41
N ARG A 727 11.21 9.40 18.24
CA ARG A 727 11.33 7.93 18.24
C ARG A 727 10.04 7.21 17.88
N THR A 728 8.94 7.93 17.61
CA THR A 728 7.60 7.35 17.40
C THR A 728 7.54 6.52 16.12
N VAL A 729 7.20 5.23 16.27
CA VAL A 729 6.89 4.34 15.14
C VAL A 729 5.38 4.29 14.93
N VAL A 730 4.61 4.04 16.00
CA VAL A 730 3.14 4.05 15.93
C VAL A 730 2.48 4.26 17.31
N PHE A 731 1.26 4.78 17.29
CA PHE A 731 0.33 4.86 18.43
C PHE A 731 -0.76 3.78 18.29
N HIS A 732 -0.89 2.87 19.26
CA HIS A 732 -1.82 1.73 19.21
C HIS A 732 -3.05 1.95 20.11
N GLY A 733 -3.45 0.93 20.87
CA GLY A 733 -4.58 0.97 21.79
C GLY A 733 -4.52 2.12 22.80
N MET A 734 -5.70 2.54 23.24
CA MET A 734 -5.92 3.83 23.89
C MET A 734 -7.19 3.76 24.74
N ASP A 735 -7.18 4.49 25.86
CA ASP A 735 -8.37 4.78 26.65
C ASP A 735 -8.46 6.28 26.98
N VAL A 736 -9.68 6.79 27.16
CA VAL A 736 -10.00 8.21 27.33
C VAL A 736 -10.98 8.37 28.50
N VAL A 737 -10.43 8.58 29.69
CA VAL A 737 -11.14 8.46 30.96
C VAL A 737 -11.42 9.84 31.57
N PRO A 738 -12.68 10.18 31.89
CA PRO A 738 -13.00 11.41 32.62
C PRO A 738 -12.32 11.46 34.00
N SER A 739 -11.81 12.64 34.38
CA SER A 739 -11.22 12.85 35.70
C SER A 739 -12.30 12.77 36.80
N SER A 740 -12.03 11.93 37.79
CA SER A 740 -12.82 11.74 39.02
C SER A 740 -13.06 13.02 39.82
N THR A 741 -12.21 14.05 39.62
CA THR A 741 -12.35 15.37 40.26
C THR A 741 -13.02 16.41 39.36
N ASN A 742 -13.07 16.18 38.04
CA ASN A 742 -13.59 17.13 37.05
C ASN A 742 -13.99 16.42 35.74
N PRO A 743 -15.27 16.08 35.53
CA PRO A 743 -15.72 15.40 34.31
C PRO A 743 -15.56 16.16 32.97
N LYS A 744 -15.07 17.42 32.99
CA LYS A 744 -14.66 18.14 31.76
C LYS A 744 -13.20 17.92 31.39
N GLU A 745 -12.41 17.37 32.31
CA GLU A 745 -11.01 17.03 32.13
C GLU A 745 -10.91 15.53 31.87
N LEU A 746 -10.06 15.14 30.92
CA LEU A 746 -9.86 13.75 30.50
C LEU A 746 -8.39 13.39 30.65
N PHE A 747 -8.14 12.17 31.12
CA PHE A 747 -6.85 11.50 30.98
C PHE A 747 -6.90 10.60 29.75
N VAL A 748 -5.86 10.66 28.92
CA VAL A 748 -5.69 9.75 27.78
C VAL A 748 -4.51 8.84 28.08
N PHE A 749 -4.77 7.54 28.15
CA PHE A 749 -3.77 6.49 28.30
C PHE A 749 -3.54 5.87 26.93
N LEU A 750 -2.28 5.68 26.55
CA LEU A 750 -1.93 5.35 25.17
C LEU A 750 -0.78 4.35 25.07
N VAL A 751 -0.95 3.32 24.26
CA VAL A 751 0.13 2.43 23.80
C VAL A 751 0.97 3.11 22.74
N HIS A 752 2.29 3.19 22.96
CA HIS A 752 3.25 3.82 22.07
C HIS A 752 4.40 2.86 21.77
N HIS A 753 4.62 2.56 20.49
CA HIS A 753 5.78 1.78 20.03
C HIS A 753 6.83 2.70 19.42
N ARG A 754 8.07 2.51 19.86
CA ARG A 754 9.20 3.40 19.62
C ARG A 754 10.41 2.65 19.05
N LEU A 755 11.26 3.37 18.32
CA LEU A 755 12.60 2.87 17.98
C LEU A 755 13.41 2.63 19.25
N PRO A 756 14.16 1.52 19.37
CA PRO A 756 14.95 1.19 20.57
C PRO A 756 15.90 2.31 21.04
N LEU A 757 16.13 2.37 22.35
CA LEU A 757 17.18 3.22 22.93
C LEU A 757 18.57 2.81 22.39
N GLY A 758 19.50 3.77 22.35
CA GLY A 758 20.88 3.53 21.91
C GLY A 758 21.06 3.23 20.41
N GLY A 759 19.99 3.25 19.61
CA GLY A 759 20.05 2.93 18.18
C GLY A 759 20.13 1.42 17.88
N GLU A 760 19.67 0.56 18.80
CA GLU A 760 19.61 -0.88 18.54
C GLU A 760 18.65 -1.22 17.38
N ASP A 761 19.04 -2.24 16.61
CA ASP A 761 18.31 -2.71 15.42
C ASP A 761 16.95 -3.32 15.82
N PRO A 762 15.81 -2.71 15.45
CA PRO A 762 14.49 -3.20 15.85
C PRO A 762 14.17 -4.57 15.24
N THR A 763 14.85 -4.98 14.15
CA THR A 763 14.70 -6.34 13.60
C THR A 763 15.31 -7.42 14.50
N ARG A 764 16.19 -7.03 15.44
CA ARG A 764 16.81 -7.91 16.44
C ARG A 764 16.08 -7.88 17.77
N VAL A 765 15.89 -6.69 18.35
CA VAL A 765 15.35 -6.53 19.72
C VAL A 765 13.84 -6.26 19.78
N GLY A 766 13.23 -5.87 18.66
CA GLY A 766 11.83 -5.42 18.60
C GLY A 766 11.68 -3.96 19.06
N TYR A 767 10.47 -3.40 18.93
CA TYR A 767 10.23 -2.03 19.36
C TYR A 767 10.19 -1.89 20.88
N ASP A 768 10.54 -0.69 21.33
CA ASP A 768 10.42 -0.24 22.71
C ASP A 768 8.96 0.22 22.95
N SER A 769 8.27 -0.44 23.87
CA SER A 769 6.83 -0.22 24.14
C SER A 769 6.69 0.57 25.43
N SER A 770 6.01 1.71 25.37
CA SER A 770 5.64 2.52 26.54
C SER A 770 4.14 2.72 26.63
N ILE A 771 3.66 3.06 27.82
CA ILE A 771 2.34 3.68 28.00
C ILE A 771 2.53 5.16 28.26
N GLU A 772 1.99 6.01 27.41
CA GLU A 772 1.98 7.46 27.56
C GLU A 772 0.71 7.90 28.27
N ILE A 773 0.81 8.91 29.14
CA ILE A 773 -0.35 9.52 29.81
C ILE A 773 -0.40 11.00 29.45
N PHE A 774 -1.51 11.42 28.84
CA PHE A 774 -1.80 12.82 28.50
C PHE A 774 -2.99 13.34 29.30
N ARG A 775 -3.10 14.66 29.36
CA ARG A 775 -4.23 15.42 29.90
C ARG A 775 -4.87 16.23 28.77
N THR A 776 -6.20 16.32 28.77
CA THR A 776 -6.92 17.25 27.90
C THR A 776 -8.23 17.70 28.55
N SER A 777 -8.96 18.60 27.89
CA SER A 777 -10.33 18.95 28.23
C SER A 777 -11.28 18.49 27.11
N VAL A 778 -12.51 18.16 27.46
CA VAL A 778 -13.57 17.79 26.52
C VAL A 778 -13.73 18.87 25.44
N GLY A 779 -13.41 18.54 24.19
CA GLY A 779 -13.46 19.47 23.05
C GLY A 779 -12.24 20.38 22.87
N SER A 780 -11.15 20.20 23.62
CA SER A 780 -9.88 20.87 23.37
C SER A 780 -9.27 20.45 22.03
N THR A 781 -8.44 21.31 21.45
CA THR A 781 -7.56 21.00 20.31
C THR A 781 -6.17 20.50 20.74
N THR A 782 -5.90 20.37 22.04
CA THR A 782 -4.58 20.05 22.60
C THR A 782 -4.59 18.80 23.48
N LEU A 783 -3.45 18.10 23.54
CA LEU A 783 -3.14 17.02 24.46
C LEU A 783 -1.80 17.33 25.14
N THR A 784 -1.82 17.63 26.43
CA THR A 784 -0.61 17.93 27.20
C THR A 784 -0.06 16.63 27.78
N HIS A 785 1.17 16.24 27.42
CA HIS A 785 1.81 15.05 28.01
C HIS A 785 2.07 15.27 29.49
N LEU A 786 1.81 14.23 30.30
CA LEU A 786 2.09 14.22 31.74
C LEU A 786 3.29 13.34 32.08
N ARG A 787 3.38 12.14 31.48
CA ARG A 787 4.48 11.20 31.68
C ARG A 787 4.48 10.07 30.65
N THR A 788 5.67 9.53 30.42
CA THR A 788 5.89 8.20 29.85
C THR A 788 6.02 7.18 30.97
N VAL A 789 5.45 5.99 30.81
CA VAL A 789 5.60 4.86 31.73
C VAL A 789 6.29 3.70 31.00
N GLU A 790 7.46 3.32 31.51
CA GLU A 790 8.34 2.28 30.98
C GLU A 790 8.58 1.23 32.07
N HIS A 791 8.40 -0.06 31.75
CA HIS A 791 8.67 -1.14 32.70
C HIS A 791 8.91 -2.46 31.97
N PRO A 792 9.74 -3.39 32.46
CA PRO A 792 9.92 -4.71 31.84
C PRO A 792 8.64 -5.57 31.73
N ALA A 793 7.55 -5.18 32.39
CA ALA A 793 6.23 -5.80 32.24
C ALA A 793 5.44 -5.26 31.02
N ILE A 794 5.76 -4.05 30.55
CA ILE A 794 5.23 -3.40 29.35
C ILE A 794 6.07 -3.90 28.17
N TYR A 795 5.69 -5.04 27.60
CA TYR A 795 6.52 -5.80 26.66
C TYR A 795 6.06 -5.59 25.22
N SER A 796 4.92 -6.15 24.86
CA SER A 796 4.26 -5.98 23.56
C SER A 796 2.83 -5.53 23.81
N SER A 797 2.73 -4.35 24.42
CA SER A 797 1.47 -3.69 24.75
C SER A 797 0.60 -3.57 23.50
N ASN A 798 -0.68 -3.92 23.62
CA ASN A 798 -1.63 -3.83 22.51
C ASN A 798 -2.75 -2.83 22.83
N ASP A 799 -3.41 -3.03 23.96
CA ASP A 799 -4.51 -2.19 24.43
C ASP A 799 -4.42 -1.89 25.94
N VAL A 800 -5.12 -0.84 26.39
CA VAL A 800 -4.99 -0.26 27.74
C VAL A 800 -6.34 0.21 28.26
N ILE A 801 -6.54 0.19 29.59
CA ILE A 801 -7.65 0.85 30.29
C ILE A 801 -7.11 1.65 31.49
N GLY A 802 -7.56 2.88 31.65
CA GLY A 802 -7.03 3.85 32.61
C GLY A 802 -7.90 4.04 33.85
N SER A 803 -7.31 4.58 34.92
CA SER A 803 -8.06 5.07 36.09
C SER A 803 -8.39 6.56 35.99
N ALA A 804 -9.56 6.91 36.54
CA ALA A 804 -10.09 8.28 36.58
C ALA A 804 -9.29 9.26 37.47
N ASP A 805 -8.17 8.86 38.06
CA ASP A 805 -7.22 9.73 38.77
C ASP A 805 -5.93 10.01 37.97
N GLY A 806 -5.77 9.43 36.78
CA GLY A 806 -4.59 9.60 35.94
C GLY A 806 -3.32 8.91 36.46
N LYS A 807 -3.46 7.95 37.39
CA LYS A 807 -2.33 7.30 38.07
C LYS A 807 -2.16 5.80 37.84
N SER A 808 -3.19 5.05 37.44
CA SER A 808 -3.09 3.61 37.23
C SER A 808 -3.75 3.16 35.93
N PHE A 809 -3.38 1.96 35.48
CA PHE A 809 -3.96 1.34 34.29
C PHE A 809 -3.74 -0.17 34.31
N PHE A 810 -4.63 -0.91 33.64
CA PHE A 810 -4.34 -2.26 33.17
C PHE A 810 -4.01 -2.22 31.67
N PHE A 811 -3.17 -3.14 31.21
CA PHE A 811 -2.78 -3.23 29.80
C PHE A 811 -2.58 -4.68 29.38
N THR A 812 -2.85 -5.00 28.13
CA THR A 812 -2.59 -6.32 27.54
C THR A 812 -1.21 -6.36 26.92
N ASN A 813 -0.45 -7.44 27.16
CA ASN A 813 0.64 -7.82 26.26
C ASN A 813 0.10 -8.92 25.33
N ASP A 814 0.18 -8.73 24.01
CA ASP A 814 -0.32 -9.71 23.05
C ASP A 814 0.51 -11.00 23.01
N ARG A 815 1.80 -10.91 23.35
CA ARG A 815 2.81 -11.97 23.21
C ARG A 815 3.71 -12.05 24.45
N GLY A 816 4.49 -13.12 24.53
CA GLY A 816 5.57 -13.25 25.50
C GLY A 816 6.78 -14.01 24.94
N GLY A 817 7.97 -13.67 25.42
CA GLY A 817 9.21 -14.41 25.15
C GLY A 817 10.09 -13.82 24.04
N ARG A 818 9.56 -13.55 22.84
CA ARG A 818 10.32 -12.93 21.73
C ARG A 818 9.51 -11.85 21.01
N LYS A 819 10.16 -10.75 20.62
CA LYS A 819 9.57 -9.68 19.80
C LYS A 819 9.80 -9.84 18.28
N THR A 820 10.69 -10.74 17.85
CA THR A 820 11.30 -10.70 16.50
C THR A 820 11.53 -12.08 15.86
N GLY A 821 11.46 -12.09 14.52
CA GLY A 821 11.78 -13.23 13.64
C GLY A 821 10.77 -14.39 13.69
N LEU A 822 10.93 -15.39 12.82
CA LEU A 822 10.04 -16.57 12.73
C LEU A 822 9.87 -17.33 14.07
N ALA A 823 10.86 -17.20 14.97
CA ALA A 823 10.81 -17.76 16.31
C ALA A 823 9.89 -17.01 17.29
N ARG A 824 9.34 -15.85 16.91
CA ARG A 824 8.18 -15.22 17.56
C ARG A 824 6.91 -15.98 17.18
N ASP A 825 6.62 -16.01 15.88
CA ASP A 825 5.36 -16.52 15.32
C ASP A 825 5.16 -18.01 15.66
N LEU A 826 6.23 -18.81 15.63
CA LEU A 826 6.19 -20.22 16.03
C LEU A 826 6.00 -20.46 17.54
N PHE A 827 6.39 -19.50 18.40
CA PHE A 827 6.29 -19.68 19.86
C PHE A 827 4.84 -19.54 20.35
N GLU A 828 4.08 -18.64 19.74
CA GLU A 828 2.67 -18.36 20.06
C GLU A 828 1.77 -19.60 19.82
N PHE A 829 1.97 -20.31 18.71
CA PHE A 829 1.27 -21.57 18.41
C PHE A 829 1.63 -22.72 19.36
N LEU A 830 2.80 -22.67 20.00
CA LEU A 830 3.30 -23.78 20.83
C LEU A 830 3.14 -23.56 22.34
N ARG A 831 3.09 -22.32 22.83
CA ARG A 831 2.92 -22.01 24.26
C ARG A 831 2.12 -20.71 24.50
N PRO A 832 1.02 -20.78 25.27
CA PRO A 832 0.37 -19.60 25.85
C PRO A 832 1.39 -18.73 26.60
N SER A 833 1.51 -17.47 26.21
CA SER A 833 2.53 -16.54 26.70
C SER A 833 2.07 -15.08 26.84
N SER A 834 0.83 -14.76 26.41
CA SER A 834 0.25 -13.43 26.59
C SER A 834 -0.08 -13.16 28.06
N SER A 835 -0.27 -11.88 28.41
CA SER A 835 -0.52 -11.45 29.78
C SER A 835 -1.42 -10.21 29.87
N VAL A 836 -1.94 -9.95 31.06
CA VAL A 836 -2.45 -8.63 31.47
C VAL A 836 -1.54 -8.12 32.58
N GLY A 837 -1.06 -6.90 32.45
CA GLY A 837 -0.33 -6.18 33.50
C GLY A 837 -1.19 -5.11 34.16
N TYR A 838 -0.77 -4.71 35.35
CA TYR A 838 -1.24 -3.54 36.08
C TYR A 838 -0.05 -2.62 36.38
N CYS A 839 -0.26 -1.32 36.26
CA CYS A 839 0.68 -0.28 36.66
C CYS A 839 0.01 0.74 37.56
N HIS A 840 0.73 1.22 38.58
CA HIS A 840 0.45 2.49 39.23
C HIS A 840 1.73 3.34 39.24
N VAL A 841 1.63 4.60 38.80
CA VAL A 841 2.76 5.47 38.45
C VAL A 841 3.71 5.83 39.59
N GLU A 842 3.32 5.55 40.85
CA GLU A 842 4.15 5.75 42.05
C GLU A 842 4.59 4.42 42.70
N GLU A 843 4.01 3.29 42.30
CA GLU A 843 4.26 1.95 42.88
C GLU A 843 5.02 1.01 41.93
N GLY A 844 5.00 1.29 40.62
CA GLY A 844 5.56 0.44 39.56
C GLY A 844 4.49 -0.42 38.87
N CYS A 845 4.93 -1.47 38.18
CA CYS A 845 4.04 -2.37 37.44
C CYS A 845 4.29 -3.84 37.78
N LYS A 846 3.23 -4.65 37.70
CA LYS A 846 3.31 -6.11 37.81
C LYS A 846 2.47 -6.81 36.75
N THR A 847 2.75 -8.08 36.52
CA THR A 847 1.85 -8.96 35.76
C THR A 847 0.71 -9.39 36.66
N SER A 848 -0.54 -9.11 36.26
CA SER A 848 -1.74 -9.42 37.04
C SER A 848 -2.31 -10.81 36.73
N ILE A 849 -2.10 -11.29 35.50
CA ILE A 849 -2.39 -12.66 35.05
C ILE A 849 -1.54 -12.96 33.79
N SER A 850 -1.09 -14.20 33.61
CA SER A 850 -0.20 -14.62 32.51
C SER A 850 -0.53 -16.03 32.01
N GLY A 851 0.16 -16.46 30.94
CA GLY A 851 -0.03 -17.81 30.37
C GLY A 851 -1.33 -17.94 29.56
N MET A 852 -1.80 -16.85 28.96
CA MET A 852 -2.97 -16.85 28.09
C MET A 852 -2.56 -16.95 26.61
N LEU A 853 -3.55 -17.16 25.74
CA LEU A 853 -3.40 -17.16 24.30
C LEU A 853 -3.76 -15.77 23.75
N ASN A 854 -2.80 -15.14 23.08
CA ASN A 854 -2.89 -13.89 22.32
C ASN A 854 -3.99 -12.93 22.79
N ASN A 855 -3.74 -12.28 23.93
CA ASN A 855 -4.63 -11.25 24.47
C ASN A 855 -4.62 -10.03 23.56
N ASN A 856 -5.76 -9.36 23.40
CA ASN A 856 -5.86 -8.22 22.48
C ASN A 856 -6.51 -7.01 23.16
N GLY A 857 -7.70 -6.59 22.75
CA GLY A 857 -8.45 -5.54 23.42
C GLY A 857 -8.79 -5.83 24.88
N ILE A 858 -8.92 -4.77 25.67
CA ILE A 858 -9.30 -4.82 27.09
C ILE A 858 -10.35 -3.74 27.41
N VAL A 859 -11.35 -4.09 28.22
CA VAL A 859 -12.34 -3.15 28.79
C VAL A 859 -12.67 -3.50 30.23
N GLN A 860 -13.16 -2.53 31.00
CA GLN A 860 -13.65 -2.72 32.37
C GLN A 860 -15.08 -2.19 32.51
N ALA A 861 -15.94 -2.96 33.19
CA ALA A 861 -17.27 -2.54 33.61
C ALA A 861 -17.24 -1.82 34.96
N GLU A 862 -18.28 -1.02 35.25
CA GLU A 862 -18.39 -0.23 36.49
C GLU A 862 -18.31 -1.08 37.78
N ASN A 863 -18.72 -2.35 37.70
CA ASN A 863 -18.62 -3.32 38.80
C ASN A 863 -17.19 -3.86 39.04
N GLY A 864 -16.20 -3.41 38.26
CA GLY A 864 -14.81 -3.84 38.32
C GLY A 864 -14.45 -5.06 37.46
N THR A 865 -15.43 -5.76 36.85
CA THR A 865 -15.16 -6.89 35.95
C THR A 865 -14.39 -6.42 34.72
N ILE A 866 -13.31 -7.12 34.38
CA ILE A 866 -12.47 -6.85 33.20
C ILE A 866 -12.75 -7.90 32.13
N TYR A 867 -12.89 -7.46 30.88
CA TYR A 867 -13.06 -8.32 29.71
C TYR A 867 -11.84 -8.18 28.80
N VAL A 868 -11.30 -9.31 28.33
CA VAL A 868 -10.12 -9.35 27.44
C VAL A 868 -10.41 -10.27 26.25
N SER A 869 -10.29 -9.77 25.02
CA SER A 869 -10.42 -10.60 23.81
C SER A 869 -9.19 -11.47 23.58
N SER A 870 -9.37 -12.61 22.90
CA SER A 870 -8.28 -13.42 22.37
C SER A 870 -8.36 -13.58 20.86
N THR A 871 -7.27 -13.24 20.17
CA THR A 871 -7.16 -13.33 18.71
C THR A 871 -6.99 -14.78 18.23
N LEU A 872 -6.52 -15.70 19.10
CA LEU A 872 -6.29 -17.11 18.76
C LEU A 872 -7.26 -18.09 19.44
N SER A 873 -7.80 -17.78 20.62
CA SER A 873 -8.73 -18.68 21.34
C SER A 873 -10.20 -18.29 21.19
N SER A 874 -10.56 -17.63 20.08
CA SER A 874 -11.91 -17.26 19.63
C SER A 874 -12.92 -17.01 20.76
N GLY A 875 -12.73 -15.93 21.51
CA GLY A 875 -13.62 -15.57 22.61
C GLY A 875 -13.15 -14.39 23.45
N ILE A 876 -13.98 -14.01 24.42
CA ILE A 876 -13.72 -12.98 25.42
C ILE A 876 -13.55 -13.65 26.78
N ARG A 877 -12.44 -13.39 27.46
CA ARG A 877 -12.14 -13.83 28.83
C ARG A 877 -12.75 -12.85 29.81
N VAL A 878 -13.49 -13.36 30.79
CA VAL A 878 -14.06 -12.57 31.89
C VAL A 878 -13.18 -12.73 33.11
N LEU A 879 -12.67 -11.60 33.61
CA LEU A 879 -11.66 -11.53 34.66
C LEU A 879 -12.20 -10.74 35.86
N GLU A 880 -12.04 -11.31 37.06
CA GLU A 880 -12.37 -10.66 38.32
C GLU A 880 -11.12 -9.99 38.92
N LYS A 881 -11.24 -8.68 39.21
CA LYS A 881 -10.18 -7.90 39.85
C LYS A 881 -10.12 -8.18 41.36
N GLN A 882 -8.98 -8.69 41.83
CA GLN A 882 -8.70 -8.90 43.24
C GLN A 882 -8.19 -7.61 43.92
N GLU A 883 -8.25 -7.55 45.26
CA GLU A 883 -7.85 -6.38 46.05
C GLU A 883 -6.43 -5.88 45.74
N ASP A 884 -5.49 -6.80 45.48
CA ASP A 884 -4.10 -6.46 45.18
C ASP A 884 -3.86 -6.03 43.72
N ASN A 885 -4.90 -6.03 42.86
CA ASN A 885 -4.85 -5.86 41.41
C ASN A 885 -4.27 -7.05 40.60
N THR A 886 -4.21 -8.27 41.16
CA THR A 886 -4.20 -9.49 40.33
C THR A 886 -5.59 -9.76 39.73
N LEU A 887 -5.63 -10.56 38.66
CA LEU A 887 -6.88 -10.92 37.98
C LEU A 887 -7.09 -12.44 38.00
N VAL A 888 -8.31 -12.87 38.29
CA VAL A 888 -8.73 -14.28 38.26
C VAL A 888 -9.65 -14.51 37.06
N LEU A 889 -9.40 -15.55 36.27
CA LEU A 889 -10.29 -15.96 35.19
C LEU A 889 -11.55 -16.61 35.78
N THR A 890 -12.70 -15.95 35.64
CA THR A 890 -13.98 -16.42 36.17
C THR A 890 -14.92 -16.96 35.10
N ASP A 891 -14.76 -16.54 33.84
CA ASP A 891 -15.56 -17.05 32.73
C ASP A 891 -14.91 -16.89 31.34
N VAL A 892 -15.48 -17.55 30.34
CA VAL A 892 -15.11 -17.37 28.92
C VAL A 892 -16.37 -17.32 28.06
N ILE A 893 -16.57 -16.19 27.38
CA ILE A 893 -17.61 -16.03 26.37
C ILE A 893 -17.05 -16.52 25.02
N PRO A 894 -17.59 -17.59 24.42
CA PRO A 894 -17.11 -18.09 23.13
C PRO A 894 -17.48 -17.12 21.99
N SER A 895 -16.69 -17.16 20.92
CA SER A 895 -16.91 -16.40 19.69
C SER A 895 -16.76 -17.29 18.47
N GLU A 896 -17.61 -17.08 17.47
CA GLU A 896 -17.49 -17.71 16.14
C GLU A 896 -16.38 -17.08 15.29
N THR A 897 -15.93 -15.87 15.68
CA THR A 897 -14.97 -15.04 14.96
C THR A 897 -13.71 -14.80 15.80
N ILE A 898 -12.60 -14.49 15.13
CA ILE A 898 -11.49 -13.76 15.76
C ILE A 898 -12.04 -12.42 16.25
N ILE A 899 -11.69 -12.01 17.48
CA ILE A 899 -12.01 -10.68 18.03
C ILE A 899 -10.70 -9.92 18.23
N ASP A 900 -10.70 -8.65 17.82
CA ASP A 900 -9.54 -7.76 17.87
C ASP A 900 -9.65 -6.85 19.11
N ASN A 901 -10.02 -5.57 19.00
CA ASN A 901 -10.30 -4.71 20.15
C ASN A 901 -11.75 -4.87 20.68
N LEU A 902 -11.91 -4.54 21.96
CA LEU A 902 -13.18 -4.36 22.65
C LEU A 902 -13.47 -2.88 22.92
N SER A 903 -14.75 -2.53 23.10
CA SER A 903 -15.20 -1.32 23.78
C SER A 903 -16.45 -1.63 24.64
N MET A 904 -16.94 -0.66 25.41
CA MET A 904 -18.14 -0.80 26.22
C MET A 904 -19.03 0.44 26.08
N ASP A 905 -20.35 0.22 25.96
CA ASP A 905 -21.32 1.32 25.97
C ASP A 905 -21.80 1.66 27.39
N GLU A 906 -22.52 2.78 27.53
CA GLU A 906 -23.06 3.25 28.82
C GLU A 906 -24.10 2.29 29.45
N THR A 907 -24.56 1.26 28.74
CA THR A 907 -25.44 0.22 29.32
C THR A 907 -24.65 -0.94 29.95
N GLY A 908 -23.31 -0.91 29.88
CA GLY A 908 -22.44 -2.02 30.28
C GLY A 908 -22.39 -3.15 29.24
N THR A 909 -22.89 -2.93 28.03
CA THR A 909 -22.81 -3.91 26.94
C THR A 909 -21.41 -3.85 26.31
N VAL A 910 -20.75 -5.00 26.18
CA VAL A 910 -19.43 -5.12 25.55
C VAL A 910 -19.60 -5.20 24.03
N TRP A 911 -18.92 -4.32 23.30
CA TRP A 911 -18.90 -4.31 21.84
C TRP A 911 -17.56 -4.83 21.31
N ALA A 912 -17.63 -5.67 20.29
CA ALA A 912 -16.48 -6.38 19.74
C ALA A 912 -16.46 -6.26 18.21
N ALA A 913 -15.32 -5.83 17.66
CA ALA A 913 -15.04 -5.98 16.24
C ALA A 913 -14.47 -7.38 15.97
N GLY A 914 -14.99 -8.05 14.95
CA GLY A 914 -14.64 -9.43 14.63
C GLY A 914 -14.26 -9.64 13.17
N ILE A 915 -13.21 -10.42 12.96
CA ILE A 915 -12.68 -10.81 11.64
C ILE A 915 -13.16 -12.25 11.32
N PRO A 916 -14.20 -12.45 10.48
CA PRO A 916 -14.85 -13.76 10.34
C PRO A 916 -13.99 -14.83 9.64
N ARG A 917 -12.97 -14.43 8.87
CA ARG A 917 -12.15 -15.33 8.04
C ARG A 917 -10.67 -14.96 8.13
N ALA A 918 -9.92 -15.68 8.97
CA ALA A 918 -8.51 -15.45 9.25
C ALA A 918 -7.61 -15.40 7.99
N GLN A 919 -7.89 -16.26 7.01
CA GLN A 919 -7.17 -16.32 5.72
C GLN A 919 -7.33 -15.03 4.89
N ASP A 920 -8.49 -14.38 4.95
CA ASP A 920 -8.80 -13.18 4.17
C ASP A 920 -8.17 -11.94 4.84
N ALA A 921 -8.09 -11.93 6.17
CA ALA A 921 -7.27 -10.95 6.89
C ALA A 921 -5.77 -11.13 6.61
N LEU A 922 -5.25 -12.37 6.60
CA LEU A 922 -3.85 -12.63 6.24
C LEU A 922 -3.56 -12.15 4.80
N LYS A 923 -4.45 -12.42 3.85
CA LYS A 923 -4.37 -11.92 2.47
C LYS A 923 -4.40 -10.39 2.43
N ALA A 924 -5.29 -9.74 3.18
CA ALA A 924 -5.36 -8.29 3.25
C ALA A 924 -4.07 -7.68 3.82
N MET A 925 -3.51 -8.24 4.90
CA MET A 925 -2.24 -7.80 5.48
C MET A 925 -1.06 -7.95 4.51
N MET A 926 -0.96 -9.10 3.82
CA MET A 926 0.06 -9.32 2.78
C MET A 926 -0.04 -8.32 1.64
N ASN A 927 -1.26 -7.93 1.25
CA ASN A 927 -1.53 -6.97 0.19
C ASN A 927 -1.62 -5.51 0.69
N LEU A 928 -1.02 -5.17 1.83
CA LEU A 928 -1.04 -3.82 2.44
C LEU A 928 -2.45 -3.19 2.53
N PHE A 929 -3.43 -4.01 2.88
CA PHE A 929 -4.85 -3.69 3.03
C PHE A 929 -5.58 -3.25 1.75
N THR A 930 -4.96 -3.41 0.57
CA THR A 930 -5.59 -3.13 -0.74
C THR A 930 -6.66 -4.15 -1.14
N THR A 931 -6.75 -5.28 -0.45
CA THR A 931 -7.78 -6.31 -0.64
C THR A 931 -8.83 -6.21 0.46
N PRO A 932 -10.14 -6.19 0.14
CA PRO A 932 -11.21 -6.19 1.14
C PRO A 932 -11.10 -7.36 2.11
N CYS A 933 -11.17 -7.07 3.41
CA CYS A 933 -11.25 -8.05 4.49
C CYS A 933 -12.64 -8.00 5.12
N PRO A 934 -13.40 -9.12 5.17
CA PRO A 934 -14.72 -9.17 5.80
C PRO A 934 -14.67 -8.78 7.28
N VAL A 935 -15.79 -8.24 7.74
CA VAL A 935 -15.97 -7.70 9.09
C VAL A 935 -17.30 -8.16 9.68
N SER A 936 -17.29 -8.37 10.98
CA SER A 936 -18.47 -8.59 11.79
C SER A 936 -18.40 -7.71 13.04
N VAL A 937 -19.56 -7.37 13.59
CA VAL A 937 -19.67 -6.63 14.85
C VAL A 937 -20.62 -7.39 15.75
N TYR A 938 -20.15 -7.72 16.94
CA TYR A 938 -20.94 -8.38 17.97
C TYR A 938 -21.12 -7.45 19.17
N LYS A 939 -22.26 -7.56 19.82
CA LYS A 939 -22.49 -7.04 21.17
C LYS A 939 -22.72 -8.21 22.13
N TYR A 940 -22.22 -8.10 23.35
CA TYR A 940 -22.33 -9.10 24.40
C TYR A 940 -22.89 -8.48 25.66
N SER A 941 -24.02 -9.00 26.14
CA SER A 941 -24.66 -8.59 27.39
C SER A 941 -24.74 -9.76 28.37
N ILE A 942 -25.03 -9.46 29.64
CA ILE A 942 -25.57 -10.47 30.56
C ILE A 942 -26.90 -10.98 29.98
N ASN A 943 -27.14 -12.28 30.07
CA ASN A 943 -28.36 -12.89 29.58
C ASN A 943 -29.47 -12.83 30.65
N THR A 944 -30.56 -12.13 30.34
CA THR A 944 -31.78 -12.05 31.15
C THR A 944 -32.97 -12.76 30.49
N GLY A 945 -32.75 -13.41 29.35
CA GLY A 945 -33.78 -14.14 28.61
C GLY A 945 -34.00 -15.58 29.12
N PRO A 946 -34.95 -16.33 28.53
CA PRO A 946 -35.30 -17.67 28.99
C PRO A 946 -34.14 -18.68 29.00
N SER A 947 -33.12 -18.51 28.17
CA SER A 947 -31.95 -19.41 28.15
C SER A 947 -31.01 -19.24 29.35
N SER A 948 -31.11 -18.13 30.10
CA SER A 948 -30.37 -17.94 31.36
C SER A 948 -30.73 -19.00 32.42
N PHE A 949 -31.99 -19.49 32.41
CA PHE A 949 -32.44 -20.61 33.24
C PHE A 949 -31.70 -21.93 32.93
N PHE A 950 -31.22 -22.08 31.69
CA PHE A 950 -30.45 -23.25 31.24
C PHE A 950 -28.92 -23.04 31.39
N GLY A 951 -28.48 -21.97 32.04
CA GLY A 951 -27.07 -21.71 32.36
C GLY A 951 -26.32 -20.81 31.38
N GLU A 952 -26.94 -20.33 30.31
CA GLU A 952 -26.33 -19.33 29.41
C GLU A 952 -26.22 -17.98 30.13
N LYS A 953 -25.07 -17.67 30.72
CA LYS A 953 -24.83 -16.41 31.48
C LYS A 953 -24.77 -15.16 30.60
N TYR A 954 -24.31 -15.29 29.35
CA TYR A 954 -24.06 -14.18 28.43
C TYR A 954 -24.81 -14.38 27.13
N LYS A 955 -25.30 -13.30 26.54
CA LYS A 955 -25.94 -13.28 25.23
C LYS A 955 -25.06 -12.54 24.25
N GLY A 956 -24.50 -13.24 23.26
CA GLY A 956 -23.84 -12.64 22.11
C GLY A 956 -24.85 -12.43 20.98
N GLU A 957 -24.89 -11.23 20.41
CA GLU A 957 -25.72 -10.92 19.24
C GLU A 957 -24.86 -10.29 18.15
N LYS A 958 -24.87 -10.86 16.93
CA LYS A 958 -24.25 -10.23 15.76
C LYS A 958 -25.12 -9.07 15.29
N VAL A 959 -24.53 -7.87 15.23
CA VAL A 959 -25.22 -6.61 14.90
C VAL A 959 -24.97 -6.20 13.46
N LEU A 960 -23.77 -6.46 12.94
CA LEU A 960 -23.38 -6.16 11.57
C LEU A 960 -22.48 -7.28 11.03
N GLU A 961 -22.60 -7.55 9.73
CA GLU A 961 -21.70 -8.42 8.97
C GLU A 961 -21.56 -7.86 7.56
N ASP A 962 -20.33 -7.70 7.09
CA ASP A 962 -19.96 -7.10 5.81
C ASP A 962 -18.85 -7.92 5.13
N ASP A 963 -18.83 -7.94 3.79
CA ASP A 963 -17.82 -8.69 3.03
C ASP A 963 -16.49 -7.92 2.85
N GLY A 964 -16.39 -6.72 3.43
CA GLY A 964 -15.26 -5.80 3.33
C GLY A 964 -15.50 -4.65 2.34
N SER A 965 -16.69 -4.58 1.72
CA SER A 965 -17.05 -3.52 0.78
C SER A 965 -17.59 -2.25 1.45
N LEU A 966 -18.26 -2.34 2.61
CA LEU A 966 -18.66 -1.18 3.40
C LEU A 966 -17.61 -0.84 4.48
N ALA A 967 -16.99 -1.84 5.08
CA ALA A 967 -15.97 -1.66 6.09
C ALA A 967 -14.95 -2.81 6.06
N SER A 968 -13.74 -2.53 5.55
CA SER A 968 -12.65 -3.50 5.49
C SER A 968 -11.83 -3.49 6.80
N PHE A 969 -11.44 -4.66 7.30
CA PHE A 969 -10.45 -4.83 8.38
C PHE A 969 -10.64 -3.88 9.58
N ILE A 970 -11.84 -3.92 10.17
CA ILE A 970 -12.19 -3.20 11.39
C ILE A 970 -11.62 -3.93 12.60
N SER A 971 -10.79 -3.25 13.40
CA SER A 971 -10.21 -3.74 14.66
C SER A 971 -11.00 -3.25 15.87
N THR A 972 -11.74 -2.14 15.75
CA THR A 972 -12.44 -1.49 16.86
C THR A 972 -13.88 -1.12 16.48
N ALA A 973 -14.82 -1.49 17.34
CA ALA A 973 -16.23 -1.11 17.25
C ALA A 973 -16.72 -0.50 18.57
N THR A 974 -17.42 0.63 18.53
CA THR A 974 -17.96 1.30 19.72
C THR A 974 -19.30 1.98 19.47
N TYR A 975 -20.19 1.95 20.46
CA TYR A 975 -21.60 2.31 20.30
C TYR A 975 -22.03 3.44 21.26
N ASP A 976 -22.63 4.48 20.69
CA ASP A 976 -23.27 5.57 21.42
C ASP A 976 -24.73 5.21 21.67
N SER A 977 -24.99 4.58 22.82
CA SER A 977 -26.32 4.20 23.27
C SER A 977 -27.25 5.39 23.53
N ARG A 978 -26.72 6.60 23.73
CA ARG A 978 -27.52 7.84 23.87
C ARG A 978 -27.99 8.39 22.52
N ARG A 979 -27.27 8.11 21.43
CA ARG A 979 -27.48 8.72 20.10
C ARG A 979 -27.80 7.71 18.99
N GLY A 980 -27.79 6.41 19.28
CA GLY A 980 -28.12 5.34 18.33
C GLY A 980 -27.07 5.15 17.22
N ARG A 981 -25.78 5.32 17.54
CA ARG A 981 -24.69 5.33 16.55
C ARG A 981 -23.58 4.35 16.86
N LEU A 982 -23.31 3.45 15.92
CA LEU A 982 -22.20 2.51 15.93
C LEU A 982 -21.05 3.07 15.09
N PHE A 983 -19.89 3.27 15.72
CA PHE A 983 -18.66 3.73 15.11
C PHE A 983 -17.71 2.54 14.91
N LEU A 984 -17.18 2.39 13.70
CA LEU A 984 -16.28 1.30 13.31
C LEU A 984 -14.99 1.89 12.72
N HIS A 985 -13.84 1.38 13.17
CA HIS A 985 -12.55 1.70 12.59
C HIS A 985 -11.58 0.51 12.70
N GLY A 986 -10.56 0.44 11.85
CA GLY A 986 -9.47 -0.50 12.08
C GLY A 986 -8.27 -0.38 11.16
N LEU A 987 -7.35 -1.32 11.38
CA LEU A 987 -6.01 -1.45 10.79
C LEU A 987 -5.96 -1.28 9.26
N GLY A 988 -7.01 -1.70 8.56
CA GLY A 988 -7.15 -1.59 7.10
C GLY A 988 -8.47 -0.96 6.65
N SER A 989 -9.15 -0.23 7.54
CA SER A 989 -10.35 0.55 7.18
C SER A 989 -9.96 1.76 6.34
N PRO A 990 -10.71 2.13 5.29
CA PRO A 990 -10.43 3.36 4.53
C PRO A 990 -10.83 4.65 5.29
N GLY A 991 -11.59 4.55 6.37
CA GLY A 991 -12.01 5.70 7.18
C GLY A 991 -12.81 5.30 8.44
N LEU A 992 -13.40 6.30 9.11
CA LEU A 992 -14.33 6.09 10.21
C LEU A 992 -15.74 5.81 9.66
N THR A 993 -16.19 4.56 9.75
CA THR A 993 -17.55 4.19 9.34
C THR A 993 -18.52 4.44 10.49
N VAL A 994 -19.62 5.15 10.22
CA VAL A 994 -20.65 5.46 11.23
C VAL A 994 -22.01 4.93 10.77
N CYS A 995 -22.48 3.87 11.43
CA CYS A 995 -23.79 3.26 11.22
C CYS A 995 -24.81 3.79 12.23
N GLU A 996 -26.07 3.90 11.81
CA GLU A 996 -27.22 4.02 12.70
C GLU A 996 -27.96 2.68 12.65
N ILE A 997 -28.29 2.11 13.83
CA ILE A 997 -28.72 0.71 14.02
C ILE A 997 -29.93 0.57 14.94
#